data_AF-A0A3T0E601-F1
#
_entry.id   AF-A0A3T0E601-F1
#
_cell.length_a   1.000
_cell.length_b   1.000
_cell.length_c   1.000
_cell.angle_alpha   90.00
_cell.angle_beta   90.00
_cell.angle_gamma   90.00
#
_symmetry.space_group_name_H-M   'P 1'
#
loop_
_entity.id
_entity.type
_entity.pdbx_description
1 polymer ?
#
loop_
_entity_poly.entity_id
_entity_poly.type
_entity_poly.pdbx_seq_one_letter_code
_entity_poly.pdbx_strand_id
1 'polypeptide(L)'
;MRQGSPVVVGWNASTDPVPGWLVVCYSDATVEDIEVSRVVAGFLGHAPRERLLRVELGTDPGGSNGPVLPPVLACNRGPEGLLVPQPPPFLAGALRPARETADIETVGAKLLEVAGTGKAQSRRALYLRTSFIALNAAIAISLVLGIFTVQLGNELERSRTAEAEAIRFADVQLIEIAGSLQTSARQGVMIAASEAVLERGLPDRPTDEDMARRIRLLTWLAEARDLSGDPSGAAQAYSTAMTLGDQWHDTPPDSAGVLALAELTMSAGISAYRAGDLERARTMLDTSRQHADALLVLAPGDRETRRRAASAYVNSAVMAVESDEPDQALEYLQAAITGFDELQREYGEYAGDLANALGWTADAFRANGQLGEAADARRREAEVFAGQLRNDPDNHLTAFRLASAAHAEAALRVDAGETAGASAALEQAASILEGLVAQDPENARYLRLLLSVQRDRAELSLFDTALIRAQLLIDRARRLRVSRDPQGGYDGRVLENASFDILSGQIALAANAYDDAAVSAANALAGLTPELESGRANARLLALRAHLLRHDAFVALGRPEAPRVLREALSLIEDMDSVRDLRMRDLASRVYWLAGERDQALALRTGLEEAGYARPDFVYFWERSDAPETVSTLNAESTGNGG
;
A
#
# COMPACT_ATOMS: atom_id res chain seq x y z
N MET A 1 7.96 31.59 -10.27
CA MET A 1 7.67 31.40 -8.81
C MET A 1 8.71 32.17 -7.98
N ARG A 2 8.79 32.01 -6.66
CA ARG A 2 10.05 32.20 -5.90
C ARG A 2 10.59 30.80 -5.55
N GLN A 3 11.91 30.61 -5.54
CA GLN A 3 12.51 29.36 -5.03
C GLN A 3 12.26 29.24 -3.52
N GLY A 4 12.06 28.01 -3.03
CA GLY A 4 11.88 27.74 -1.60
C GLY A 4 10.55 28.20 -1.01
N SER A 5 9.43 28.00 -1.70
CA SER A 5 8.09 28.19 -1.13
C SER A 5 7.10 27.19 -1.75
N PRO A 6 6.20 26.58 -0.96
CA PRO A 6 5.14 25.72 -1.49
C PRO A 6 4.18 26.52 -2.38
N VAL A 7 3.68 25.91 -3.45
CA VAL A 7 2.71 26.55 -4.35
C VAL A 7 1.61 25.55 -4.73
N VAL A 8 0.50 25.59 -4.01
CA VAL A 8 -0.71 24.86 -4.41
C VAL A 8 -1.61 25.78 -5.23
N VAL A 9 -2.03 25.34 -6.42
CA VAL A 9 -2.85 26.11 -7.36
C VAL A 9 -4.22 25.45 -7.50
N GLY A 10 -5.22 25.99 -6.79
CA GLY A 10 -6.62 25.62 -6.99
C GLY A 10 -7.14 26.19 -8.31
N TRP A 11 -7.54 25.34 -9.25
CA TRP A 11 -8.00 25.76 -10.57
C TRP A 11 -9.49 25.47 -10.78
N ASN A 12 -10.30 26.53 -10.81
CA ASN A 12 -11.69 26.44 -11.21
C ASN A 12 -11.89 27.00 -12.63
N ALA A 13 -12.23 26.11 -13.57
CA ALA A 13 -12.45 26.43 -14.97
C ALA A 13 -13.92 26.77 -15.32
N SER A 14 -14.87 26.75 -14.37
CA SER A 14 -16.29 27.02 -14.67
C SER A 14 -17.07 27.71 -13.54
N THR A 15 -18.20 28.29 -13.91
CA THR A 15 -19.18 28.89 -12.97
C THR A 15 -20.32 27.92 -12.60
N ASP A 16 -20.12 26.62 -12.74
CA ASP A 16 -21.10 25.57 -12.41
C ASP A 16 -20.70 24.73 -11.18
N PRO A 17 -21.65 24.06 -10.50
CA PRO A 17 -21.47 23.50 -9.14
C PRO A 17 -20.74 22.15 -9.13
N VAL A 18 -19.80 21.94 -10.05
CA VAL A 18 -18.99 20.72 -10.16
C VAL A 18 -17.63 21.01 -9.50
N PRO A 19 -17.12 20.15 -8.59
CA PRO A 19 -15.84 20.39 -7.93
C PRO A 19 -14.70 20.48 -8.95
N GLY A 20 -13.82 21.48 -8.77
CA GLY A 20 -12.76 21.83 -9.72
C GLY A 20 -11.61 20.82 -9.79
N TRP A 21 -10.48 21.26 -10.35
CA TRP A 21 -9.23 20.51 -10.37
C TRP A 21 -8.22 21.16 -9.41
N LEU A 22 -7.44 20.34 -8.71
CA LEU A 22 -6.32 20.82 -7.89
C LEU A 22 -5.02 20.55 -8.63
N VAL A 23 -4.18 21.57 -8.79
CA VAL A 23 -2.82 21.41 -9.29
C VAL A 23 -1.84 21.65 -8.13
N VAL A 24 -1.14 20.59 -7.74
CA VAL A 24 -0.18 20.57 -6.64
C VAL A 24 1.22 20.70 -7.23
N CYS A 25 1.81 21.90 -7.16
CA CYS A 25 3.18 22.10 -7.63
C CYS A 25 4.15 21.75 -6.49
N TYR A 26 4.97 20.71 -6.68
CA TYR A 26 5.71 20.04 -5.61
C TYR A 26 7.20 19.85 -5.94
N SER A 27 8.05 20.01 -4.94
CA SER A 27 9.49 19.70 -4.92
C SER A 27 9.82 18.92 -3.64
N ASP A 28 11.08 18.53 -3.42
CA ASP A 28 11.49 17.87 -2.16
C ASP A 28 11.13 18.71 -0.92
N ALA A 29 11.28 20.03 -1.01
CA ALA A 29 10.86 21.00 0.01
C ALA A 29 9.33 21.07 0.25
N THR A 30 8.52 20.28 -0.47
CA THR A 30 7.08 20.13 -0.26
C THR A 30 6.64 18.74 0.19
N VAL A 31 7.58 17.79 0.31
CA VAL A 31 7.32 16.43 0.82
C VAL A 31 7.15 16.47 2.34
N GLU A 32 7.92 17.33 2.98
CA GLU A 32 7.82 17.68 4.40
C GLU A 32 6.72 18.73 4.68
N ASP A 33 6.06 19.26 3.63
CA ASP A 33 5.16 20.42 3.77
C ASP A 33 3.73 20.04 4.16
N ILE A 34 3.35 20.61 5.30
CA ILE A 34 2.13 20.33 6.03
C ILE A 34 0.92 21.13 5.52
N GLU A 35 1.14 22.21 4.76
CA GLU A 35 0.06 22.95 4.08
C GLU A 35 -0.26 22.31 2.74
N VAL A 36 0.77 21.87 1.99
CA VAL A 36 0.61 21.16 0.71
C VAL A 36 -0.28 19.95 0.88
N SER A 37 0.06 19.10 1.85
CA SER A 37 -0.69 17.86 2.07
C SER A 37 -2.11 18.14 2.64
N ARG A 38 -2.37 19.32 3.22
CA ARG A 38 -3.66 19.72 3.81
C ARG A 38 -4.62 20.28 2.77
N VAL A 39 -4.11 21.05 1.81
CA VAL A 39 -4.92 21.49 0.66
C VAL A 39 -5.27 20.29 -0.23
N VAL A 40 -4.36 19.31 -0.34
CA VAL A 40 -4.67 17.99 -0.93
C VAL A 40 -5.81 17.31 -0.19
N ALA A 41 -5.72 17.18 1.14
CA ALA A 41 -6.77 16.57 1.97
C ALA A 41 -8.15 17.24 1.80
N GLY A 42 -8.20 18.56 1.99
CA GLY A 42 -9.42 19.35 1.91
C GLY A 42 -10.06 19.31 0.52
N PHE A 43 -9.26 19.16 -0.54
CA PHE A 43 -9.75 18.91 -1.88
C PHE A 43 -10.33 17.50 -2.03
N LEU A 44 -9.63 16.46 -1.55
CA LEU A 44 -10.08 15.07 -1.66
C LEU A 44 -11.39 14.79 -0.90
N GLY A 45 -11.67 15.53 0.18
CA GLY A 45 -12.97 15.51 0.86
C GLY A 45 -14.16 16.05 0.04
N HIS A 46 -13.91 16.73 -1.10
CA HIS A 46 -14.95 17.39 -1.92
C HIS A 46 -14.86 17.05 -3.42
N ALA A 47 -13.73 16.50 -3.88
CA ALA A 47 -13.42 16.21 -5.27
C ALA A 47 -12.75 14.83 -5.37
N PRO A 48 -13.10 13.99 -6.35
CA PRO A 48 -12.51 12.67 -6.48
C PRO A 48 -11.04 12.80 -6.92
N ARG A 49 -10.22 11.84 -6.49
CA ARG A 49 -8.75 11.92 -6.57
C ARG A 49 -8.19 12.04 -7.98
N GLU A 50 -8.91 11.55 -8.97
CA GLU A 50 -8.58 11.69 -10.38
C GLU A 50 -8.58 13.16 -10.84
N ARG A 51 -9.12 14.10 -10.03
CA ARG A 51 -9.04 15.55 -10.23
C ARG A 51 -7.87 16.25 -9.54
N LEU A 52 -7.01 15.48 -8.87
CA LEU A 52 -5.77 15.96 -8.27
C LEU A 52 -4.62 15.68 -9.23
N LEU A 53 -4.05 16.76 -9.76
CA LEU A 53 -2.90 16.76 -10.65
C LEU A 53 -1.68 17.23 -9.87
N ARG A 54 -0.55 16.57 -10.05
CA ARG A 54 0.75 17.05 -9.53
C ARG A 54 1.59 17.66 -10.65
N VAL A 55 2.42 18.65 -10.32
CA VAL A 55 3.41 19.27 -11.20
C VAL A 55 4.73 19.36 -10.46
N GLU A 56 5.81 18.82 -11.02
CA GLU A 56 7.12 18.86 -10.36
C GLU A 56 7.77 20.25 -10.51
N LEU A 57 8.43 20.72 -9.44
CA LEU A 57 9.20 21.96 -9.40
C LEU A 57 10.68 21.60 -9.16
N GLY A 58 11.48 21.56 -10.23
CA GLY A 58 12.88 21.14 -10.14
C GLY A 58 13.84 22.23 -9.69
N THR A 59 14.95 21.83 -9.09
CA THR A 59 16.21 22.60 -9.09
C THR A 59 17.11 22.16 -10.25
N ASP A 60 18.27 22.82 -10.42
CA ASP A 60 19.10 22.66 -11.63
C ASP A 60 19.77 21.28 -11.77
N PRO A 61 20.15 20.87 -13.00
CA PRO A 61 20.40 19.47 -13.33
C PRO A 61 21.68 18.92 -12.70
N GLY A 62 21.54 17.84 -11.91
CA GLY A 62 22.65 17.11 -11.30
C GLY A 62 22.22 15.89 -10.47
N GLY A 63 21.04 15.94 -9.84
CA GLY A 63 20.41 14.77 -9.22
C GLY A 63 19.73 13.87 -10.25
N SER A 64 19.79 12.56 -10.05
CA SER A 64 19.10 11.53 -10.85
C SER A 64 17.61 11.44 -10.56
N ASN A 65 17.20 11.81 -9.35
CA ASN A 65 15.86 11.57 -8.84
C ASN A 65 14.97 12.79 -9.09
N GLY A 66 13.73 12.56 -9.54
CA GLY A 66 12.66 13.54 -9.40
C GLY A 66 12.32 13.77 -7.92
N PRO A 67 11.67 14.89 -7.57
CA PRO A 67 11.38 15.19 -6.18
C PRO A 67 10.53 14.09 -5.54
N VAL A 68 10.82 13.75 -4.28
CA VAL A 68 10.14 12.66 -3.56
C VAL A 68 8.63 12.92 -3.53
N LEU A 69 7.84 11.83 -3.46
CA LEU A 69 6.40 11.91 -3.64
C LEU A 69 5.67 12.07 -2.30
N PRO A 70 4.83 13.11 -2.09
CA PRO A 70 4.25 13.39 -0.78
C PRO A 70 3.47 12.24 -0.11
N PRO A 71 3.48 12.14 1.23
CA PRO A 71 2.76 11.18 2.10
C PRO A 71 1.21 11.01 1.96
N VAL A 72 0.60 11.36 0.81
CA VAL A 72 -0.82 11.05 0.44
C VAL A 72 -1.03 10.28 -0.90
N LEU A 73 0.01 9.66 -1.51
CA LEU A 73 0.10 9.03 -2.84
C LEU A 73 0.32 7.46 -3.12
N ALA A 74 0.54 6.47 -2.20
CA ALA A 74 0.66 4.95 -2.37
C ALA A 74 0.39 3.78 -1.22
N CYS A 75 -0.69 3.64 -0.36
CA CYS A 75 -0.92 2.70 0.81
C CYS A 75 -2.35 2.74 1.51
N ASN A 76 -2.61 2.04 2.65
CA ASN A 76 -3.74 2.35 3.57
C ASN A 76 -3.63 1.91 5.06
N ARG A 77 -4.60 2.30 5.93
CA ARG A 77 -4.66 2.08 7.41
C ARG A 77 -5.60 0.99 7.91
N GLY A 78 -5.07 -0.03 8.60
CA GLY A 78 -5.83 -1.02 9.34
C GLY A 78 -6.43 -0.48 10.66
N PRO A 79 -7.48 -1.15 11.20
CA PRO A 79 -8.20 -0.67 12.38
C PRO A 79 -7.36 -0.68 13.68
N GLU A 80 -6.47 -1.66 13.83
CA GLU A 80 -5.49 -1.78 14.94
C GLU A 80 -4.20 -1.00 14.65
N GLY A 81 -4.30 0.10 13.91
CA GLY A 81 -3.16 0.83 13.36
C GLY A 81 -2.44 0.13 12.19
N LEU A 82 -2.38 -1.21 12.15
CA LEU A 82 -1.62 -2.07 11.20
C LEU A 82 -1.56 -1.60 9.73
N LEU A 83 -0.46 -1.97 9.06
CA LEU A 83 -0.09 -1.52 7.71
C LEU A 83 -0.76 -2.27 6.55
N VAL A 84 -0.96 -1.57 5.43
CA VAL A 84 -1.49 -2.09 4.14
C VAL A 84 -0.87 -1.28 2.97
N PRO A 85 -0.36 -1.85 1.84
CA PRO A 85 0.47 -1.13 0.82
C PRO A 85 -0.20 -0.86 -0.57
N GLN A 86 0.22 0.17 -1.37
CA GLN A 86 -0.34 0.59 -2.70
C GLN A 86 0.61 1.54 -3.57
N PRO A 87 0.18 2.25 -4.67
CA PRO A 87 0.92 3.27 -5.52
C PRO A 87 0.18 4.60 -6.03
N PRO A 88 0.84 5.54 -6.80
CA PRO A 88 0.48 6.80 -7.59
C PRO A 88 -0.89 7.59 -7.71
N PRO A 89 -0.87 8.95 -7.94
CA PRO A 89 -1.75 9.67 -8.90
C PRO A 89 -1.00 10.52 -9.97
N PHE A 90 -1.76 11.25 -10.82
CA PHE A 90 -1.35 11.77 -12.14
C PHE A 90 -0.45 13.04 -12.14
N LEU A 91 0.67 12.96 -12.86
CA LEU A 91 1.62 14.05 -13.11
C LEU A 91 1.28 14.80 -14.41
N ALA A 92 0.94 16.09 -14.32
CA ALA A 92 0.70 16.95 -15.47
C ALA A 92 2.01 17.40 -16.17
N GLY A 93 3.14 17.38 -15.46
CA GLY A 93 4.49 17.57 -16.01
C GLY A 93 5.44 18.20 -14.98
N ALA A 94 6.60 18.64 -15.42
CA ALA A 94 7.63 19.26 -14.57
C ALA A 94 7.99 20.66 -15.08
N LEU A 95 8.36 21.56 -14.18
CA LEU A 95 8.87 22.90 -14.45
C LEU A 95 10.31 23.02 -13.92
N ARG A 96 11.28 23.25 -14.81
CA ARG A 96 12.71 23.37 -14.46
C ARG A 96 13.23 24.78 -14.79
N PRO A 97 14.02 25.43 -13.92
CA PRO A 97 14.53 26.79 -14.15
C PRO A 97 15.24 26.97 -15.51
N ALA A 98 16.08 26.02 -15.89
CA ALA A 98 16.81 26.03 -17.17
C ALA A 98 15.92 25.88 -18.43
N ARG A 99 14.62 25.58 -18.31
CA ARG A 99 13.68 25.40 -19.43
C ARG A 99 12.31 26.03 -19.21
N GLU A 100 12.18 26.91 -18.21
CA GLU A 100 10.91 27.35 -17.59
C GLU A 100 9.81 27.69 -18.61
N THR A 101 10.11 28.43 -19.69
CA THR A 101 9.11 28.80 -20.72
C THR A 101 8.56 27.60 -21.51
N ALA A 102 9.40 26.66 -21.93
CA ALA A 102 8.97 25.50 -22.72
C ALA A 102 8.25 24.45 -21.85
N ASP A 103 8.70 24.32 -20.60
CA ASP A 103 8.06 23.48 -19.59
C ASP A 103 6.66 24.04 -19.23
N ILE A 104 6.52 25.35 -19.06
CA ILE A 104 5.22 26.02 -18.83
C ILE A 104 4.24 25.81 -19.98
N GLU A 105 4.69 25.93 -21.24
CA GLU A 105 3.81 25.68 -22.40
C GLU A 105 3.36 24.21 -22.45
N THR A 106 4.26 23.27 -22.17
CA THR A 106 3.97 21.82 -22.18
C THR A 106 3.01 21.43 -21.06
N VAL A 107 3.27 21.89 -19.82
CA VAL A 107 2.37 21.68 -18.67
C VAL A 107 1.03 22.36 -18.91
N GLY A 108 1.03 23.60 -19.41
CA GLY A 108 -0.19 24.36 -19.71
C GLY A 108 -1.10 23.69 -20.74
N ALA A 109 -0.52 23.16 -21.83
CA ALA A 109 -1.28 22.42 -22.84
C ALA A 109 -1.94 21.15 -22.25
N LYS A 110 -1.19 20.38 -21.46
CA LYS A 110 -1.66 19.13 -20.83
C LYS A 110 -2.71 19.39 -19.74
N LEU A 111 -2.59 20.49 -19.01
CA LEU A 111 -3.62 20.98 -18.08
C LEU A 111 -4.91 21.38 -18.83
N LEU A 112 -4.82 22.08 -19.97
CA LEU A 112 -5.98 22.51 -20.77
C LEU A 112 -6.72 21.35 -21.44
N GLU A 113 -6.00 20.29 -21.83
CA GLU A 113 -6.58 19.03 -22.32
C GLU A 113 -7.42 18.37 -21.22
N VAL A 114 -6.83 18.19 -20.03
CA VAL A 114 -7.47 17.55 -18.86
C VAL A 114 -8.65 18.37 -18.32
N ALA A 115 -8.61 19.70 -18.41
CA ALA A 115 -9.73 20.57 -18.05
C ALA A 115 -10.93 20.52 -19.01
N GLY A 116 -10.80 19.83 -20.15
CA GLY A 116 -11.93 19.54 -21.05
C GLY A 116 -12.51 20.74 -21.78
N THR A 117 -11.76 21.83 -21.99
CA THR A 117 -12.24 23.07 -22.63
C THR A 117 -12.50 22.97 -24.15
N GLY A 118 -12.76 21.76 -24.66
CA GLY A 118 -13.14 21.47 -26.04
C GLY A 118 -14.64 21.63 -26.30
N LYS A 119 -15.13 22.88 -26.36
CA LYS A 119 -16.53 23.31 -26.62
C LYS A 119 -17.51 23.04 -25.46
N ALA A 120 -18.06 24.11 -24.89
CA ALA A 120 -19.05 24.06 -23.81
C ALA A 120 -20.48 24.37 -24.29
N GLN A 121 -21.48 23.67 -23.75
CA GLN A 121 -22.81 24.26 -23.46
C GLN A 121 -23.72 23.34 -22.63
N SER A 122 -24.33 23.92 -21.58
CA SER A 122 -25.63 23.52 -20.98
C SER A 122 -25.74 22.16 -20.24
N ARG A 123 -26.45 22.05 -19.09
CA ARG A 123 -27.12 23.08 -18.28
C ARG A 123 -27.41 22.56 -16.86
N ARG A 124 -27.41 23.48 -15.88
CA ARG A 124 -27.98 23.31 -14.53
C ARG A 124 -29.44 22.85 -14.55
N ALA A 125 -29.77 21.78 -13.82
CA ALA A 125 -30.97 21.63 -12.96
C ALA A 125 -30.90 20.30 -12.18
N LEU A 126 -31.67 20.19 -11.08
CA LEU A 126 -31.79 19.03 -10.15
C LEU A 126 -30.53 18.74 -9.29
N TYR A 127 -30.63 18.47 -7.98
CA TYR A 127 -31.72 18.76 -7.06
C TYR A 127 -31.21 19.11 -5.64
N LEU A 128 -31.69 20.23 -5.12
CA LEU A 128 -31.69 20.57 -3.69
C LEU A 128 -32.38 19.46 -2.87
N ARG A 129 -31.66 18.73 -2.00
CA ARG A 129 -32.31 17.90 -0.95
C ARG A 129 -31.48 17.42 0.26
N THR A 130 -30.18 17.68 0.34
CA THR A 130 -29.31 17.12 1.40
C THR A 130 -29.19 17.95 2.69
N SER A 131 -29.81 19.13 2.76
CA SER A 131 -29.69 20.11 3.86
C SER A 131 -30.37 19.73 5.19
N PHE A 132 -30.51 18.43 5.51
CA PHE A 132 -31.19 17.94 6.71
C PHE A 132 -30.25 17.35 7.78
N ILE A 133 -29.05 16.90 7.41
CA ILE A 133 -28.12 16.23 8.33
C ILE A 133 -27.44 17.23 9.28
N ALA A 134 -27.00 18.37 8.76
CA ALA A 134 -26.31 19.41 9.55
C ALA A 134 -27.15 19.97 10.71
N LEU A 135 -28.49 19.93 10.60
CA LEU A 135 -29.39 20.44 11.63
C LEU A 135 -29.40 19.57 12.89
N ASN A 136 -29.27 18.24 12.74
CA ASN A 136 -29.23 17.31 13.87
C ASN A 136 -27.87 17.35 14.60
N ALA A 137 -26.76 17.54 13.86
CA ALA A 137 -25.45 17.78 14.45
C ALA A 137 -25.46 19.05 15.32
N ALA A 138 -26.07 20.13 14.84
CA ALA A 138 -26.25 21.36 15.61
C ALA A 138 -27.07 21.14 16.91
N ILE A 139 -28.07 20.25 16.90
CA ILE A 139 -28.87 19.91 18.10
C ILE A 139 -28.03 19.15 19.13
N ALA A 140 -27.18 18.21 18.71
CA ALA A 140 -26.25 17.51 19.60
C ALA A 140 -25.22 18.48 20.21
N ILE A 141 -24.63 19.36 19.40
CA ILE A 141 -23.72 20.42 19.86
C ILE A 141 -24.43 21.40 20.81
N SER A 142 -25.72 21.69 20.60
CA SER A 142 -26.52 22.54 21.50
C SER A 142 -26.78 21.91 22.88
N LEU A 143 -26.67 20.58 23.02
CA LEU A 143 -26.71 19.90 24.33
C LEU A 143 -25.37 19.96 25.06
N VAL A 144 -24.27 20.23 24.35
CA VAL A 144 -22.92 20.37 24.92
C VAL A 144 -22.61 21.82 25.29
N LEU A 145 -23.17 22.82 24.59
CA LEU A 145 -22.91 24.25 24.80
C LEU A 145 -24.00 25.00 25.62
N GLY A 146 -24.30 24.49 26.82
CA GLY A 146 -24.99 25.23 27.89
C GLY A 146 -26.52 25.36 27.79
N ILE A 147 -27.21 26.05 28.70
CA ILE A 147 -26.77 26.71 29.95
C ILE A 147 -27.99 26.85 30.88
N PHE A 148 -27.79 26.72 32.20
CA PHE A 148 -28.51 27.54 33.17
C PHE A 148 -27.57 27.89 34.32
N THR A 149 -27.31 29.19 34.52
CA THR A 149 -26.21 29.69 35.34
C THR A 149 -26.69 30.18 36.72
N VAL A 150 -25.70 30.37 37.61
CA VAL A 150 -25.78 31.09 38.89
C VAL A 150 -26.59 30.43 40.01
N GLN A 151 -25.88 29.75 40.92
CA GLN A 151 -25.87 30.16 42.32
C GLN A 151 -24.57 29.75 43.06
N LEU A 152 -23.98 30.70 43.80
CA LEU A 152 -23.08 30.49 44.94
C LEU A 152 -21.77 29.68 44.76
N GLY A 153 -20.88 30.14 43.86
CA GLY A 153 -19.50 30.57 44.16
C GLY A 153 -18.44 29.67 44.85
N ASN A 154 -18.80 28.60 45.57
CA ASN A 154 -17.90 27.81 46.42
C ASN A 154 -17.66 26.38 45.91
N GLU A 155 -18.24 25.98 44.77
CA GLU A 155 -18.16 24.61 44.25
C GLU A 155 -17.17 24.43 43.08
N LEU A 156 -16.27 25.39 42.86
CA LEU A 156 -15.29 25.37 41.75
C LEU A 156 -14.37 24.12 41.75
N GLU A 157 -14.07 23.55 42.91
CA GLU A 157 -13.31 22.29 43.00
C GLU A 157 -14.14 21.08 42.56
N ARG A 158 -15.42 21.02 42.95
CA ARG A 158 -16.37 19.99 42.48
C ARG A 158 -16.65 20.10 40.99
N SER A 159 -16.72 21.32 40.47
CA SER A 159 -16.87 21.57 39.03
C SER A 159 -15.69 21.03 38.24
N ARG A 160 -14.46 21.11 38.76
CA ARG A 160 -13.25 20.57 38.11
C ARG A 160 -13.18 19.05 38.16
N THR A 161 -13.56 18.42 39.29
CA THR A 161 -13.64 16.96 39.34
C THR A 161 -14.76 16.44 38.44
N ALA A 162 -15.91 17.10 38.40
CA ALA A 162 -17.02 16.76 37.51
C ALA A 162 -16.69 16.97 36.03
N GLU A 163 -15.92 18.02 35.66
CA GLU A 163 -15.42 18.20 34.29
C GLU A 163 -14.42 17.09 33.91
N ALA A 164 -13.50 16.71 34.81
CA ALA A 164 -12.59 15.59 34.58
C ALA A 164 -13.31 14.23 34.52
N GLU A 165 -14.41 14.04 35.27
CA GLU A 165 -15.29 12.86 35.15
C GLU A 165 -16.10 12.87 33.84
N ALA A 166 -16.60 14.04 33.41
CA ALA A 166 -17.31 14.19 32.13
C ALA A 166 -16.38 13.94 30.93
N ILE A 167 -15.11 14.35 30.99
CA ILE A 167 -14.10 14.04 29.97
C ILE A 167 -13.82 12.53 29.95
N ARG A 168 -13.54 11.90 31.09
CA ARG A 168 -13.35 10.44 31.19
C ARG A 168 -14.56 9.63 30.72
N PHE A 169 -15.77 10.14 30.94
CA PHE A 169 -17.01 9.55 30.42
C PHE A 169 -17.14 9.75 28.90
N ALA A 170 -16.78 10.93 28.38
CA ALA A 170 -16.75 11.20 26.94
C ALA A 170 -15.75 10.30 26.21
N ASP A 171 -14.55 10.07 26.76
CA ASP A 171 -13.54 9.18 26.17
C ASP A 171 -14.07 7.75 25.95
N VAL A 172 -14.82 7.20 26.92
CA VAL A 172 -15.46 5.87 26.81
C VAL A 172 -16.60 5.88 25.80
N GLN A 173 -17.52 6.85 25.89
CA GLN A 173 -18.68 6.90 25.00
C GLN A 173 -18.31 7.29 23.56
N LEU A 174 -17.20 7.99 23.32
CA LEU A 174 -16.70 8.28 21.98
C LEU A 174 -16.41 6.99 21.22
N ILE A 175 -15.85 5.97 21.86
CA ILE A 175 -15.54 4.68 21.22
C ILE A 175 -16.84 3.92 20.86
N GLU A 176 -17.81 3.83 21.78
CA GLU A 176 -19.10 3.19 21.49
C GLU A 176 -19.88 3.90 20.37
N ILE A 177 -19.98 5.24 20.44
CA ILE A 177 -20.70 6.05 19.46
C ILE A 177 -20.00 5.98 18.10
N ALA A 178 -18.68 6.14 18.07
CA ALA A 178 -17.87 5.96 16.86
C ALA A 178 -18.11 4.57 16.24
N GLY A 179 -18.12 3.51 17.06
CA GLY A 179 -18.38 2.13 16.65
C GLY A 179 -19.66 1.92 15.85
N SER A 180 -20.71 2.71 16.14
CA SER A 180 -22.01 2.68 15.45
C SER A 180 -22.08 3.45 14.12
N LEU A 181 -21.10 4.32 13.83
CA LEU A 181 -21.13 5.22 12.67
C LEU A 181 -20.42 4.64 11.44
N GLN A 182 -20.93 4.98 10.25
CA GLN A 182 -20.23 4.76 8.98
C GLN A 182 -18.85 5.46 8.98
N THR A 183 -17.87 4.86 8.31
CA THR A 183 -16.43 5.16 8.45
C THR A 183 -16.07 6.65 8.30
N SER A 184 -16.64 7.36 7.33
CA SER A 184 -16.38 8.79 7.13
C SER A 184 -17.02 9.69 8.20
N ALA A 185 -18.23 9.36 8.64
CA ALA A 185 -18.87 10.05 9.76
C ALA A 185 -18.13 9.79 11.09
N ARG A 186 -17.62 8.57 11.28
CA ARG A 186 -16.77 8.16 12.40
C ARG A 186 -15.50 9.01 12.47
N GLN A 187 -14.76 9.11 11.36
CA GLN A 187 -13.55 9.93 11.25
C GLN A 187 -13.83 11.40 11.60
N GLY A 188 -14.85 12.01 11.00
CA GLY A 188 -15.20 13.41 11.25
C GLY A 188 -15.58 13.71 12.71
N VAL A 189 -16.26 12.78 13.38
CA VAL A 189 -16.55 12.89 14.82
C VAL A 189 -15.29 12.79 15.67
N MET A 190 -14.40 11.83 15.38
CA MET A 190 -13.13 11.68 16.11
C MET A 190 -12.25 12.93 15.98
N ILE A 191 -12.10 13.48 14.76
CA ILE A 191 -11.30 14.69 14.52
C ILE A 191 -11.83 15.86 15.34
N ALA A 192 -13.12 16.19 15.22
CA ALA A 192 -13.73 17.32 15.92
C ALA A 192 -13.72 17.16 17.45
N ALA A 193 -13.89 15.93 17.96
CA ALA A 193 -13.82 15.64 19.39
C ALA A 193 -12.39 15.82 19.93
N SER A 194 -11.38 15.26 19.25
CA SER A 194 -9.99 15.41 19.65
C SER A 194 -9.54 16.88 19.58
N GLU A 195 -9.92 17.63 18.54
CA GLU A 195 -9.61 19.07 18.43
C GLU A 195 -10.19 19.87 19.62
N ALA A 196 -11.47 19.66 19.96
CA ALA A 196 -12.13 20.36 21.08
C ALA A 196 -11.57 20.01 22.47
N VAL A 197 -10.95 18.83 22.63
CA VAL A 197 -10.18 18.47 23.85
C VAL A 197 -8.79 19.12 23.82
N LEU A 198 -8.14 19.17 22.66
CA LEU A 198 -6.81 19.76 22.52
C LEU A 198 -6.81 21.28 22.74
N GLU A 199 -7.85 22.00 22.31
CA GLU A 199 -8.02 23.45 22.51
C GLU A 199 -7.99 23.89 23.99
N ARG A 200 -8.41 23.03 24.94
CA ARG A 200 -8.34 23.31 26.39
C ARG A 200 -6.91 23.44 26.93
N GLY A 201 -5.89 23.02 26.17
CA GLY A 201 -4.49 22.99 26.60
C GLY A 201 -4.15 21.89 27.60
N LEU A 202 -2.98 22.03 28.24
CA LEU A 202 -2.57 21.27 29.43
C LEU A 202 -2.71 22.19 30.66
N PRO A 203 -2.90 21.65 31.88
CA PRO A 203 -2.88 22.45 33.10
C PRO A 203 -1.50 23.06 33.35
N ASP A 204 -1.43 24.15 34.15
CA ASP A 204 -0.19 24.90 34.48
C ASP A 204 0.96 24.02 35.05
N ARG A 205 0.62 22.83 35.53
CA ARG A 205 1.55 21.77 35.94
C ARG A 205 0.96 20.42 35.47
N PRO A 206 1.33 19.92 34.29
CA PRO A 206 0.87 18.61 33.83
C PRO A 206 1.50 17.50 34.68
N THR A 207 0.74 16.42 34.91
CA THR A 207 1.27 15.16 35.42
C THR A 207 1.74 14.27 34.27
N ASP A 208 2.53 13.24 34.57
CA ASP A 208 2.90 12.19 33.61
C ASP A 208 1.67 11.56 32.93
N GLU A 209 0.57 11.39 33.68
CA GLU A 209 -0.69 10.87 33.14
C GLU A 209 -1.38 11.85 32.16
N ASP A 210 -1.22 13.17 32.37
CA ASP A 210 -1.70 14.20 31.44
C ASP A 210 -0.87 14.25 30.16
N MET A 211 0.45 14.08 30.27
CA MET A 211 1.36 13.95 29.14
C MET A 211 1.02 12.69 28.32
N ALA A 212 0.81 11.55 29.00
CA ALA A 212 0.37 10.30 28.39
C ALA A 212 -0.95 10.46 27.62
N ARG A 213 -1.96 11.08 28.26
CA ARG A 213 -3.26 11.40 27.63
C ARG A 213 -3.08 12.30 26.41
N ARG A 214 -2.28 13.35 26.52
CA ARG A 214 -2.08 14.35 25.45
C ARG A 214 -1.39 13.73 24.23
N ILE A 215 -0.38 12.88 24.44
CA ILE A 215 0.29 12.12 23.36
C ILE A 215 -0.70 11.16 22.68
N ARG A 216 -1.50 10.40 23.44
CA ARG A 216 -2.51 9.51 22.84
C ARG A 216 -3.60 10.25 22.07
N LEU A 217 -4.12 11.37 22.58
CA LEU A 217 -5.11 12.19 21.89
C LEU A 217 -4.56 12.81 20.59
N LEU A 218 -3.31 13.27 20.59
CA LEU A 218 -2.63 13.72 19.37
C LEU A 218 -2.39 12.57 18.39
N THR A 219 -2.02 11.39 18.89
CA THR A 219 -1.85 10.18 18.07
C THR A 219 -3.18 9.81 17.41
N TRP A 220 -4.28 9.67 18.17
CA TRP A 220 -5.62 9.36 17.62
C TRP A 220 -6.15 10.41 16.64
N LEU A 221 -5.92 11.71 16.91
CA LEU A 221 -6.22 12.77 15.94
C LEU A 221 -5.44 12.54 14.64
N ALA A 222 -4.17 12.14 14.75
CA ALA A 222 -3.38 11.81 13.58
C ALA A 222 -3.89 10.56 12.84
N GLU A 223 -4.31 9.51 13.56
CA GLU A 223 -4.89 8.30 12.94
C GLU A 223 -6.20 8.60 12.21
N ALA A 224 -7.09 9.39 12.82
CA ALA A 224 -8.37 9.75 12.26
C ALA A 224 -8.21 10.65 11.02
N ARG A 225 -7.23 11.56 11.05
CA ARG A 225 -6.85 12.41 9.90
C ARG A 225 -6.21 11.60 8.77
N ASP A 226 -5.23 10.75 9.07
CA ASP A 226 -4.60 9.78 8.14
C ASP A 226 -5.69 8.96 7.42
N LEU A 227 -6.61 8.36 8.19
CA LEU A 227 -7.77 7.60 7.68
C LEU A 227 -8.78 8.42 6.86
N SER A 228 -8.92 9.73 7.11
CA SER A 228 -9.80 10.61 6.33
C SER A 228 -9.11 11.23 5.11
N GLY A 229 -7.82 10.94 4.89
CA GLY A 229 -7.03 11.53 3.81
C GLY A 229 -6.43 12.90 4.14
N ASP A 230 -6.29 13.26 5.42
CA ASP A 230 -5.49 14.39 5.95
C ASP A 230 -4.11 13.94 6.48
N PRO A 231 -3.16 13.60 5.58
CA PRO A 231 -1.78 13.21 5.90
C PRO A 231 -1.01 14.27 6.72
N SER A 232 -1.41 15.53 6.59
CA SER A 232 -0.74 16.73 7.05
C SER A 232 -1.13 17.06 8.47
N GLY A 233 -2.43 17.16 8.73
CA GLY A 233 -2.91 17.25 10.10
C GLY A 233 -2.59 15.97 10.87
N ALA A 234 -2.38 14.84 10.20
CA ALA A 234 -1.75 13.66 10.78
C ALA A 234 -0.27 13.89 11.12
N ALA A 235 0.59 14.22 10.14
CA ALA A 235 2.00 14.52 10.36
C ALA A 235 2.22 15.64 11.41
N GLN A 236 1.33 16.63 11.48
CA GLN A 236 1.36 17.72 12.44
C GLN A 236 1.04 17.24 13.85
N ALA A 237 0.02 16.40 14.00
CA ALA A 237 -0.36 15.83 15.29
C ALA A 237 0.68 14.79 15.77
N TYR A 238 1.22 13.94 14.89
CA TYR A 238 2.39 13.09 15.19
C TYR A 238 3.62 13.91 15.58
N SER A 239 3.97 14.97 14.83
CA SER A 239 5.12 15.85 15.13
C SER A 239 4.97 16.55 16.48
N THR A 240 3.76 17.03 16.79
CA THR A 240 3.43 17.63 18.10
C THR A 240 3.54 16.58 19.21
N ALA A 241 3.10 15.35 18.97
CA ALA A 241 3.19 14.26 19.94
C ALA A 241 4.65 13.78 20.16
N MET A 242 5.47 13.71 19.12
CA MET A 242 6.90 13.39 19.22
C MET A 242 7.64 14.49 19.99
N THR A 243 7.44 15.75 19.62
CA THR A 243 8.02 16.90 20.37
C THR A 243 7.62 16.89 21.85
N LEU A 244 6.39 16.47 22.16
CA LEU A 244 5.90 16.35 23.53
C LEU A 244 6.51 15.14 24.28
N GLY A 245 6.87 14.06 23.56
CA GLY A 245 7.61 12.91 24.08
C GLY A 245 9.10 13.20 24.27
N ASP A 246 9.74 13.92 23.35
CA ASP A 246 11.15 14.34 23.44
C ASP A 246 11.38 15.27 24.65
N GLN A 247 10.38 16.09 24.99
CA GLN A 247 10.39 16.95 26.18
C GLN A 247 10.15 16.17 27.49
N TRP A 248 9.74 14.90 27.41
CA TRP A 248 9.36 14.06 28.55
C TRP A 248 10.49 13.08 28.89
N HIS A 249 11.63 13.63 29.33
CA HIS A 249 12.88 12.85 29.48
C HIS A 249 13.71 13.08 30.76
N ASP A 250 13.22 13.89 31.72
CA ASP A 250 13.91 14.12 33.01
C ASP A 250 13.57 13.08 34.10
N THR A 251 12.77 12.06 33.80
CA THR A 251 12.44 10.93 34.69
C THR A 251 12.08 9.72 33.82
N PRO A 252 12.52 8.49 34.15
CA PRO A 252 12.16 7.31 33.37
C PRO A 252 10.63 7.15 33.36
N PRO A 253 9.96 7.18 32.19
CA PRO A 253 8.51 7.15 32.12
C PRO A 253 7.94 5.86 32.72
N ASP A 254 6.78 5.98 33.33
CA ASP A 254 6.01 4.83 33.79
C ASP A 254 5.43 4.02 32.62
N SER A 255 4.79 2.89 32.91
CA SER A 255 4.18 2.04 31.89
C SER A 255 3.10 2.77 31.06
N ALA A 256 2.47 3.82 31.57
CA ALA A 256 1.47 4.60 30.83
C ALA A 256 2.11 5.61 29.85
N GLY A 257 3.31 6.10 30.17
CA GLY A 257 4.14 6.92 29.30
C GLY A 257 4.84 6.12 28.20
N VAL A 258 5.50 5.01 28.53
CA VAL A 258 6.11 4.15 27.50
C VAL A 258 5.04 3.58 26.55
N LEU A 259 3.83 3.29 27.05
CA LEU A 259 2.69 2.90 26.23
C LEU A 259 2.28 4.01 25.23
N ALA A 260 2.19 5.27 25.68
CA ALA A 260 1.87 6.40 24.80
C ALA A 260 2.94 6.61 23.72
N LEU A 261 4.22 6.44 24.06
CA LEU A 261 5.33 6.54 23.11
C LEU A 261 5.36 5.35 22.14
N ALA A 262 5.09 4.13 22.60
CA ALA A 262 4.94 2.95 21.74
C ALA A 262 3.78 3.11 20.75
N GLU A 263 2.63 3.64 21.18
CA GLU A 263 1.49 3.96 20.33
C GLU A 263 1.82 5.03 19.29
N LEU A 264 2.42 6.14 19.72
CA LEU A 264 2.86 7.22 18.85
C LEU A 264 3.82 6.72 17.76
N THR A 265 4.92 6.08 18.16
CA THR A 265 5.96 5.61 17.24
C THR A 265 5.48 4.48 16.36
N MET A 266 4.60 3.60 16.87
CA MET A 266 3.89 2.64 16.03
C MET A 266 3.09 3.41 14.98
N SER A 267 2.10 4.20 15.38
CA SER A 267 1.17 4.86 14.46
C SER A 267 1.85 5.84 13.50
N ALA A 268 2.97 6.47 13.88
CA ALA A 268 3.79 7.33 13.03
C ALA A 268 4.69 6.54 12.06
N GLY A 269 5.33 5.45 12.49
CA GLY A 269 6.14 4.58 11.61
C GLY A 269 5.30 3.77 10.64
N ILE A 270 4.15 3.32 11.12
CA ILE A 270 3.02 2.89 10.32
C ILE A 270 2.63 4.02 9.34
N SER A 271 2.40 5.26 9.78
CA SER A 271 2.12 6.39 8.88
C SER A 271 3.27 6.72 7.90
N ALA A 272 4.49 6.20 8.12
CA ALA A 272 5.66 6.41 7.27
C ALA A 272 5.89 5.28 6.24
N TYR A 273 5.72 4.00 6.62
CA TYR A 273 5.66 2.92 5.61
C TYR A 273 4.45 3.15 4.72
N ARG A 274 3.36 3.65 5.33
CA ARG A 274 2.27 4.27 4.58
C ARG A 274 2.83 5.27 3.61
N ALA A 275 3.41 6.37 4.06
CA ALA A 275 4.01 7.41 3.22
C ALA A 275 5.03 6.96 2.14
N GLY A 276 5.41 5.68 2.05
CA GLY A 276 6.50 5.22 1.18
C GLY A 276 7.89 5.69 1.66
N ASP A 277 7.94 6.32 2.83
CA ASP A 277 9.12 6.77 3.55
C ASP A 277 9.63 5.59 4.39
N LEU A 278 10.22 4.60 3.70
CA LEU A 278 10.64 3.33 4.28
C LEU A 278 11.76 3.51 5.34
N GLU A 279 12.60 4.54 5.19
CA GLU A 279 13.66 4.86 6.16
C GLU A 279 13.07 5.35 7.48
N ARG A 280 12.14 6.31 7.44
CA ARG A 280 11.39 6.75 8.62
C ARG A 280 10.50 5.64 9.17
N ALA A 281 9.95 4.79 8.30
CA ALA A 281 9.14 3.64 8.72
C ALA A 281 9.94 2.67 9.58
N ARG A 282 11.08 2.19 9.06
CA ARG A 282 12.03 1.35 9.79
C ARG A 282 12.42 2.00 11.11
N THR A 283 12.88 3.26 11.05
CA THR A 283 13.29 4.03 12.24
C THR A 283 12.20 4.05 13.32
N MET A 284 10.99 4.47 12.98
CA MET A 284 9.88 4.63 13.92
C MET A 284 9.31 3.30 14.42
N LEU A 285 9.25 2.26 13.57
CA LEU A 285 8.78 0.94 13.96
C LEU A 285 9.77 0.20 14.87
N ASP A 286 11.09 0.33 14.61
CA ASP A 286 12.11 -0.19 15.51
C ASP A 286 12.19 0.61 16.82
N THR A 287 11.90 1.92 16.82
CA THR A 287 11.69 2.69 18.06
C THR A 287 10.45 2.20 18.82
N SER A 288 9.35 1.91 18.13
CA SER A 288 8.14 1.35 18.74
C SER A 288 8.38 -0.02 19.36
N ARG A 289 9.16 -0.88 18.69
CA ARG A 289 9.61 -2.17 19.24
C ARG A 289 10.47 -1.97 20.48
N GLN A 290 11.44 -1.05 20.47
CA GLN A 290 12.24 -0.72 21.66
C GLN A 290 11.37 -0.25 22.84
N HIS A 291 10.31 0.53 22.60
CA HIS A 291 9.35 0.91 23.63
C HIS A 291 8.50 -0.28 24.11
N ALA A 292 8.11 -1.20 23.23
CA ALA A 292 7.38 -2.40 23.61
C ALA A 292 8.25 -3.42 24.39
N ASP A 293 9.53 -3.55 24.03
CA ASP A 293 10.54 -4.32 24.76
C ASP A 293 10.76 -3.71 26.17
N ALA A 294 10.76 -2.37 26.29
CA ALA A 294 10.82 -1.69 27.59
C ALA A 294 9.52 -1.89 28.42
N LEU A 295 8.34 -1.87 27.79
CA LEU A 295 7.07 -2.18 28.46
C LEU A 295 7.06 -3.61 29.03
N LEU A 296 7.58 -4.60 28.30
CA LEU A 296 7.73 -5.97 28.79
C LEU A 296 8.57 -6.06 30.07
N VAL A 297 9.57 -5.20 30.25
CA VAL A 297 10.38 -5.15 31.49
C VAL A 297 9.59 -4.52 32.65
N LEU A 298 8.76 -3.50 32.37
CA LEU A 298 7.96 -2.79 33.38
C LEU A 298 6.69 -3.55 33.80
N ALA A 299 6.06 -4.26 32.87
CA ALA A 299 4.76 -4.92 33.05
C ALA A 299 4.70 -6.32 32.38
N PRO A 300 5.62 -7.26 32.69
CA PRO A 300 5.73 -8.55 31.98
C PRO A 300 4.48 -9.44 32.05
N GLY A 301 3.66 -9.29 33.11
CA GLY A 301 2.41 -10.02 33.25
C GLY A 301 1.23 -9.39 32.51
N ASP A 302 1.32 -8.11 32.12
CA ASP A 302 0.20 -7.42 31.47
C ASP A 302 -0.07 -8.00 30.08
N ARG A 303 -1.36 -8.13 29.76
CA ARG A 303 -1.85 -8.76 28.55
C ARG A 303 -1.69 -7.84 27.34
N GLU A 304 -1.98 -6.55 27.48
CA GLU A 304 -1.89 -5.59 26.38
C GLU A 304 -0.43 -5.29 26.02
N THR A 305 0.42 -5.14 27.04
CA THR A 305 1.88 -5.05 26.91
C THR A 305 2.46 -6.22 26.12
N ARG A 306 2.10 -7.46 26.49
CA ARG A 306 2.56 -8.67 25.75
C ARG A 306 2.04 -8.71 24.31
N ARG A 307 0.77 -8.35 24.07
CA ARG A 307 0.21 -8.24 22.71
C ARG A 307 1.01 -7.25 21.87
N ARG A 308 1.27 -6.07 22.44
CA ARG A 308 1.92 -4.95 21.77
C ARG A 308 3.36 -5.25 21.35
N ALA A 309 4.12 -5.94 22.18
CA ALA A 309 5.45 -6.41 21.82
C ALA A 309 5.40 -7.38 20.63
N ALA A 310 4.53 -8.40 20.67
CA ALA A 310 4.36 -9.33 19.55
C ALA A 310 3.94 -8.60 18.26
N SER A 311 3.03 -7.62 18.33
CA SER A 311 2.65 -6.76 17.19
C SER A 311 3.81 -5.90 16.66
N ALA A 312 4.65 -5.35 17.54
CA ALA A 312 5.81 -4.55 17.14
C ALA A 312 6.87 -5.41 16.42
N TYR A 313 7.10 -6.64 16.87
CA TYR A 313 7.94 -7.61 16.16
C TYR A 313 7.41 -7.94 14.76
N VAL A 314 6.09 -8.10 14.57
CA VAL A 314 5.52 -8.23 13.20
C VAL A 314 5.82 -6.99 12.35
N ASN A 315 5.65 -5.79 12.89
CA ASN A 315 5.92 -4.55 12.14
C ASN A 315 7.40 -4.41 11.72
N SER A 316 8.36 -4.69 12.62
CA SER A 316 9.79 -4.73 12.25
C SER A 316 10.08 -5.84 11.21
N ALA A 317 9.39 -6.98 11.26
CA ALA A 317 9.53 -8.03 10.25
C ALA A 317 9.08 -7.60 8.85
N VAL A 318 7.99 -6.82 8.73
CA VAL A 318 7.59 -6.23 7.43
C VAL A 318 8.71 -5.33 6.90
N MET A 319 9.34 -4.51 7.75
CA MET A 319 10.46 -3.64 7.35
C MET A 319 11.73 -4.42 6.97
N ALA A 320 11.92 -5.63 7.52
CA ALA A 320 13.01 -6.52 7.12
C ALA A 320 12.74 -7.20 5.77
N VAL A 321 11.52 -7.71 5.52
CA VAL A 321 11.13 -8.27 4.20
C VAL A 321 11.26 -7.20 3.10
N GLU A 322 10.76 -5.99 3.34
CA GLU A 322 10.80 -4.88 2.36
C GLU A 322 12.21 -4.30 2.13
N SER A 323 13.20 -4.72 2.93
CA SER A 323 14.62 -4.33 2.79
C SER A 323 15.54 -5.48 2.33
N ASP A 324 14.97 -6.60 1.87
CA ASP A 324 15.68 -7.83 1.48
C ASP A 324 16.51 -8.48 2.61
N GLU A 325 15.98 -8.43 3.84
CA GLU A 325 16.54 -9.05 5.04
C GLU A 325 15.65 -10.23 5.54
N PRO A 326 15.34 -11.25 4.72
CA PRO A 326 14.35 -12.28 5.06
C PRO A 326 14.73 -13.13 6.28
N ASP A 327 16.03 -13.40 6.49
CA ASP A 327 16.50 -14.12 7.68
C ASP A 327 16.17 -13.33 8.98
N GLN A 328 16.38 -12.01 8.96
CA GLN A 328 16.07 -11.13 10.09
C GLN A 328 14.56 -11.00 10.32
N ALA A 329 13.76 -11.00 9.24
CA ALA A 329 12.31 -11.06 9.33
C ALA A 329 11.83 -12.36 10.01
N LEU A 330 12.41 -13.51 9.68
CA LEU A 330 12.08 -14.79 10.29
C LEU A 330 12.38 -14.83 11.80
N GLU A 331 13.50 -14.22 12.25
CA GLU A 331 13.79 -14.06 13.69
C GLU A 331 12.70 -13.24 14.41
N TYR A 332 12.34 -12.08 13.85
CA TYR A 332 11.29 -11.22 14.40
C TYR A 332 9.92 -11.92 14.41
N LEU A 333 9.58 -12.66 13.36
CA LEU A 333 8.31 -13.39 13.28
C LEU A 333 8.26 -14.57 14.24
N GLN A 334 9.37 -15.26 14.49
CA GLN A 334 9.45 -16.29 15.52
C GLN A 334 9.22 -15.71 16.93
N ALA A 335 9.73 -14.50 17.22
CA ALA A 335 9.43 -13.79 18.47
C ALA A 335 7.93 -13.44 18.58
N ALA A 336 7.34 -12.86 17.52
CA ALA A 336 5.91 -12.54 17.47
C ALA A 336 5.01 -13.77 17.64
N ILE A 337 5.30 -14.87 16.91
CA ILE A 337 4.57 -16.14 17.00
C ILE A 337 4.63 -16.70 18.42
N THR A 338 5.78 -16.61 19.09
CA THR A 338 5.94 -17.09 20.47
C THR A 338 5.04 -16.29 21.43
N GLY A 339 5.05 -14.96 21.34
CA GLY A 339 4.20 -14.09 22.16
C GLY A 339 2.69 -14.29 21.90
N PHE A 340 2.27 -14.38 20.64
CA PHE A 340 0.85 -14.62 20.31
C PHE A 340 0.38 -16.02 20.67
N ASP A 341 1.24 -17.06 20.61
CA ASP A 341 0.89 -18.41 21.07
C ASP A 341 0.76 -18.49 22.60
N GLU A 342 1.58 -17.77 23.36
CA GLU A 342 1.40 -17.64 24.82
C GLU A 342 0.07 -16.97 25.16
N LEU A 343 -0.22 -15.84 24.53
CA LEU A 343 -1.48 -15.12 24.71
C LEU A 343 -2.69 -15.95 24.24
N GLN A 344 -2.57 -16.73 23.17
CA GLN A 344 -3.61 -17.64 22.70
C GLN A 344 -3.86 -18.79 23.71
N ARG A 345 -2.81 -19.33 24.34
CA ARG A 345 -2.93 -20.35 25.38
C ARG A 345 -3.53 -19.83 26.68
N GLU A 346 -3.35 -18.55 26.99
CA GLU A 346 -3.83 -17.90 28.23
C GLU A 346 -5.24 -17.32 28.09
N TYR A 347 -5.59 -16.74 26.93
CA TYR A 347 -6.84 -16.00 26.71
C TYR A 347 -7.74 -16.54 25.59
N GLY A 348 -7.21 -17.32 24.64
CA GLY A 348 -7.99 -18.02 23.61
C GLY A 348 -8.42 -17.21 22.37
N GLU A 349 -8.19 -15.91 22.34
CA GLU A 349 -8.71 -14.97 21.32
C GLU A 349 -7.68 -14.43 20.31
N TYR A 350 -6.38 -14.72 20.51
CA TYR A 350 -5.24 -14.21 19.73
C TYR A 350 -4.92 -14.98 18.44
N ALA A 351 -5.70 -16.01 18.11
CA ALA A 351 -5.52 -16.83 16.91
C ALA A 351 -5.46 -16.00 15.61
N GLY A 352 -6.19 -14.89 15.52
CA GLY A 352 -6.19 -14.01 14.34
C GLY A 352 -4.86 -13.25 14.13
N ASP A 353 -4.13 -12.96 15.20
CA ASP A 353 -2.84 -12.28 15.15
C ASP A 353 -1.69 -13.29 14.92
N LEU A 354 -1.80 -14.47 15.52
CA LEU A 354 -0.95 -15.62 15.23
C LEU A 354 -1.03 -16.02 13.73
N ALA A 355 -2.23 -16.03 13.14
CA ALA A 355 -2.43 -16.27 11.72
C ALA A 355 -1.80 -15.17 10.85
N ASN A 356 -1.95 -13.89 11.23
CA ASN A 356 -1.30 -12.77 10.55
C ASN A 356 0.25 -12.87 10.60
N ALA A 357 0.83 -13.30 11.73
CA ALA A 357 2.27 -13.56 11.83
C ALA A 357 2.72 -14.75 10.98
N LEU A 358 1.91 -15.83 10.89
CA LEU A 358 2.15 -16.95 9.98
C LEU A 358 2.09 -16.53 8.50
N GLY A 359 1.20 -15.58 8.14
CA GLY A 359 1.13 -15.01 6.80
C GLY A 359 2.43 -14.29 6.40
N TRP A 360 2.94 -13.40 7.26
CA TRP A 360 4.24 -12.76 7.04
C TRP A 360 5.41 -13.74 7.09
N THR A 361 5.30 -14.84 7.85
CA THR A 361 6.30 -15.92 7.85
C THR A 361 6.34 -16.64 6.50
N ALA A 362 5.19 -16.83 5.86
CA ALA A 362 5.12 -17.37 4.51
C ALA A 362 5.75 -16.43 3.47
N ASP A 363 5.55 -15.12 3.59
CA ASP A 363 6.20 -14.14 2.69
C ASP A 363 7.72 -14.04 2.91
N ALA A 364 8.19 -14.09 4.17
CA ALA A 364 9.62 -14.11 4.48
C ALA A 364 10.31 -15.39 3.98
N PHE A 365 9.73 -16.59 4.19
CA PHE A 365 10.24 -17.83 3.60
C PHE A 365 10.26 -17.78 2.07
N ARG A 366 9.22 -17.21 1.45
CA ARG A 366 9.11 -17.08 -0.01
C ARG A 366 10.18 -16.15 -0.58
N ALA A 367 10.46 -15.01 0.08
CA ALA A 367 11.59 -14.14 -0.26
C ALA A 367 12.94 -14.85 -0.11
N ASN A 368 13.06 -15.76 0.87
CA ASN A 368 14.23 -16.61 1.06
C ASN A 368 14.33 -17.81 0.09
N GLY A 369 13.42 -17.95 -0.87
CA GLY A 369 13.35 -19.07 -1.81
C GLY A 369 12.84 -20.39 -1.22
N GLN A 370 12.37 -20.40 0.03
CA GLN A 370 11.89 -21.58 0.76
C GLN A 370 10.40 -21.84 0.48
N LEU A 371 10.08 -22.30 -0.73
CA LEU A 371 8.70 -22.47 -1.20
C LEU A 371 7.87 -23.46 -0.36
N GLY A 372 8.49 -24.54 0.14
CA GLY A 372 7.81 -25.56 0.94
C GLY A 372 7.38 -25.01 2.30
N GLU A 373 8.32 -24.38 3.01
CA GLU A 373 8.10 -23.74 4.31
C GLU A 373 7.11 -22.57 4.21
N ALA A 374 7.15 -21.82 3.10
CA ALA A 374 6.18 -20.78 2.80
C ALA A 374 4.76 -21.35 2.59
N ALA A 375 4.61 -22.46 1.85
CA ALA A 375 3.32 -23.13 1.67
C ALA A 375 2.79 -23.73 2.99
N ASP A 376 3.66 -24.26 3.83
CA ASP A 376 3.32 -24.78 5.16
C ASP A 376 2.84 -23.67 6.12
N ALA A 377 3.53 -22.53 6.14
CA ALA A 377 3.12 -21.35 6.92
C ALA A 377 1.78 -20.78 6.40
N ARG A 378 1.60 -20.68 5.08
CA ARG A 378 0.36 -20.16 4.46
C ARG A 378 -0.84 -21.07 4.69
N ARG A 379 -0.66 -22.39 4.62
CA ARG A 379 -1.71 -23.36 4.99
C ARG A 379 -2.15 -23.17 6.43
N ARG A 380 -1.22 -22.97 7.38
CA ARG A 380 -1.55 -22.74 8.80
C ARG A 380 -2.28 -21.41 9.03
N GLU A 381 -1.93 -20.35 8.31
CA GLU A 381 -2.70 -19.09 8.29
C GLU A 381 -4.16 -19.34 7.87
N ALA A 382 -4.36 -20.01 6.73
CA ALA A 382 -5.69 -20.30 6.20
C ALA A 382 -6.52 -21.25 7.10
N GLU A 383 -5.90 -22.28 7.68
CA GLU A 383 -6.53 -23.20 8.64
C GLU A 383 -7.11 -22.48 9.87
N VAL A 384 -6.40 -21.46 10.38
CA VAL A 384 -6.82 -20.67 11.53
C VAL A 384 -7.98 -19.73 11.19
N PHE A 385 -7.90 -18.96 10.09
CA PHE A 385 -9.02 -18.09 9.69
C PHE A 385 -10.27 -18.91 9.31
N ALA A 386 -10.10 -20.06 8.64
CA ALA A 386 -11.19 -21.00 8.39
C ALA A 386 -11.74 -21.63 9.69
N GLY A 387 -10.90 -21.76 10.73
CA GLY A 387 -11.31 -22.15 12.08
C GLY A 387 -12.18 -21.11 12.78
N GLN A 388 -11.79 -19.85 12.71
CA GLN A 388 -12.55 -18.73 13.26
C GLN A 388 -13.93 -18.59 12.56
N LEU A 389 -13.99 -18.69 11.23
CA LEU A 389 -15.25 -18.62 10.47
C LEU A 389 -16.21 -19.81 10.70
N ARG A 390 -15.75 -20.93 11.27
CA ARG A 390 -16.65 -22.01 11.73
C ARG A 390 -17.38 -21.67 13.02
N ASN A 391 -16.83 -20.74 13.81
CA ASN A 391 -17.41 -20.28 15.08
C ASN A 391 -18.20 -18.97 14.90
N ASP A 392 -17.72 -18.08 14.02
CA ASP A 392 -18.30 -16.77 13.72
C ASP A 392 -18.36 -16.57 12.18
N PRO A 393 -19.40 -17.11 11.49
CA PRO A 393 -19.47 -17.11 10.03
C PRO A 393 -19.67 -15.72 9.40
N ASP A 394 -20.25 -14.78 10.15
CA ASP A 394 -20.55 -13.41 9.69
C ASP A 394 -19.35 -12.46 9.87
N ASN A 395 -18.16 -12.99 10.23
CA ASN A 395 -16.97 -12.18 10.46
C ASN A 395 -16.30 -11.74 9.14
N HIS A 396 -16.78 -10.62 8.59
CA HIS A 396 -16.30 -10.08 7.31
C HIS A 396 -14.79 -9.76 7.28
N LEU A 397 -14.17 -9.45 8.43
CA LEU A 397 -12.72 -9.22 8.51
C LEU A 397 -11.93 -10.53 8.39
N THR A 398 -12.35 -11.57 9.11
CA THR A 398 -11.74 -12.91 9.02
C THR A 398 -11.99 -13.54 7.64
N ALA A 399 -13.16 -13.32 7.04
CA ALA A 399 -13.46 -13.71 5.66
C ALA A 399 -12.50 -13.05 4.65
N PHE A 400 -12.28 -11.74 4.76
CA PHE A 400 -11.31 -11.02 3.93
C PHE A 400 -9.88 -11.55 4.13
N ARG A 401 -9.47 -11.79 5.38
CA ARG A 401 -8.16 -12.38 5.71
C ARG A 401 -7.99 -13.78 5.11
N LEU A 402 -8.98 -14.66 5.20
CA LEU A 402 -8.96 -15.99 4.56
C LEU A 402 -8.85 -15.90 3.03
N ALA A 403 -9.55 -14.95 2.40
CA ALA A 403 -9.44 -14.74 0.96
C ALA A 403 -8.04 -14.24 0.54
N SER A 404 -7.41 -13.41 1.38
CA SER A 404 -6.02 -12.96 1.18
C SER A 404 -5.02 -14.11 1.32
N ALA A 405 -5.19 -14.95 2.35
CA ALA A 405 -4.35 -16.13 2.55
C ALA A 405 -4.45 -17.12 1.37
N ALA A 406 -5.67 -17.40 0.89
CA ALA A 406 -5.90 -18.27 -0.27
C ALA A 406 -5.36 -17.67 -1.59
N HIS A 407 -5.40 -16.34 -1.76
CA HIS A 407 -4.75 -15.68 -2.91
C HIS A 407 -3.22 -15.82 -2.86
N ALA A 408 -2.61 -15.63 -1.70
CA ALA A 408 -1.17 -15.80 -1.52
C ALA A 408 -0.71 -17.27 -1.61
N GLU A 409 -1.54 -18.22 -1.14
CA GLU A 409 -1.33 -19.66 -1.34
C GLU A 409 -1.30 -20.00 -2.84
N ALA A 410 -2.22 -19.46 -3.63
CA ALA A 410 -2.20 -19.67 -5.07
C ALA A 410 -0.93 -19.14 -5.74
N ALA A 411 -0.40 -17.99 -5.30
CA ALA A 411 0.84 -17.44 -5.83
C ALA A 411 2.05 -18.36 -5.55
N LEU A 412 2.11 -18.99 -4.37
CA LEU A 412 3.11 -20.00 -4.02
C LEU A 412 2.94 -21.27 -4.87
N ARG A 413 1.71 -21.78 -4.99
CA ARG A 413 1.40 -22.96 -5.81
C ARG A 413 1.73 -22.75 -7.29
N VAL A 414 1.54 -21.54 -7.84
CA VAL A 414 2.00 -21.19 -9.21
C VAL A 414 3.52 -21.30 -9.34
N ASP A 415 4.27 -20.78 -8.36
CA ASP A 415 5.74 -20.81 -8.40
C ASP A 415 6.30 -22.25 -8.26
N ALA A 416 5.59 -23.12 -7.54
CA ALA A 416 5.84 -24.56 -7.44
C ALA A 416 5.19 -25.42 -8.57
N GLY A 417 4.58 -24.81 -9.59
CA GLY A 417 3.98 -25.53 -10.73
C GLY A 417 2.63 -26.22 -10.48
N GLU A 418 2.07 -26.13 -9.27
CA GLU A 418 0.81 -26.77 -8.86
C GLU A 418 -0.45 -26.04 -9.37
N THR A 419 -0.58 -25.84 -10.68
CA THR A 419 -1.65 -25.03 -11.30
C THR A 419 -3.07 -25.41 -10.87
N ALA A 420 -3.36 -26.71 -10.72
CA ALA A 420 -4.66 -27.19 -10.26
C ALA A 420 -4.99 -26.76 -8.81
N GLY A 421 -4.00 -26.78 -7.91
CA GLY A 421 -4.15 -26.32 -6.54
C GLY A 421 -4.26 -24.79 -6.46
N ALA A 422 -3.45 -24.07 -7.24
CA ALA A 422 -3.54 -22.62 -7.37
C ALA A 422 -4.92 -22.16 -7.88
N SER A 423 -5.48 -22.89 -8.86
CA SER A 423 -6.81 -22.62 -9.40
C SER A 423 -7.89 -22.77 -8.33
N ALA A 424 -7.86 -23.86 -7.54
CA ALA A 424 -8.80 -24.08 -6.44
C ALA A 424 -8.71 -22.98 -5.37
N ALA A 425 -7.51 -22.58 -4.97
CA ALA A 425 -7.30 -21.52 -3.98
C ALA A 425 -7.77 -20.14 -4.48
N LEU A 426 -7.56 -19.81 -5.76
CA LEU A 426 -8.11 -18.59 -6.37
C LEU A 426 -9.64 -18.62 -6.51
N GLU A 427 -10.24 -19.80 -6.74
CA GLU A 427 -11.71 -19.93 -6.80
C GLU A 427 -12.35 -19.83 -5.41
N GLN A 428 -11.68 -20.30 -4.35
CA GLN A 428 -12.05 -20.02 -2.96
C GLN A 428 -11.95 -18.52 -2.65
N ALA A 429 -10.82 -17.87 -2.95
CA ALA A 429 -10.63 -16.44 -2.72
C ALA A 429 -11.67 -15.60 -3.46
N ALA A 430 -11.93 -15.90 -4.74
CA ALA A 430 -12.96 -15.24 -5.53
C ALA A 430 -14.36 -15.44 -4.93
N SER A 431 -14.72 -16.66 -4.53
CA SER A 431 -16.04 -16.94 -3.96
C SER A 431 -16.31 -16.18 -2.66
N ILE A 432 -15.30 -16.01 -1.81
CA ILE A 432 -15.42 -15.23 -0.56
C ILE A 432 -15.56 -13.74 -0.87
N LEU A 433 -14.70 -13.22 -1.74
CA LEU A 433 -14.67 -11.79 -2.07
C LEU A 433 -15.89 -11.33 -2.89
N GLU A 434 -16.44 -12.19 -3.76
CA GLU A 434 -17.69 -11.91 -4.47
C GLU A 434 -18.89 -11.82 -3.50
N GLY A 435 -18.87 -12.58 -2.39
CA GLY A 435 -19.82 -12.44 -1.29
C GLY A 435 -19.66 -11.12 -0.53
N LEU A 436 -18.43 -10.78 -0.13
CA LEU A 436 -18.11 -9.54 0.59
C LEU A 436 -18.44 -8.28 -0.23
N VAL A 437 -18.12 -8.27 -1.53
CA VAL A 437 -18.48 -7.17 -2.46
C VAL A 437 -20.00 -7.08 -2.68
N ALA A 438 -20.74 -8.18 -2.56
CA ALA A 438 -22.21 -8.13 -2.65
C ALA A 438 -22.87 -7.52 -1.39
N GLN A 439 -22.19 -7.58 -0.24
CA GLN A 439 -22.65 -6.98 1.02
C GLN A 439 -22.25 -5.50 1.13
N ASP A 440 -21.00 -5.16 0.76
CA ASP A 440 -20.47 -3.79 0.79
C ASP A 440 -19.81 -3.44 -0.57
N PRO A 441 -20.61 -3.00 -1.57
CA PRO A 441 -20.13 -2.76 -2.94
C PRO A 441 -19.21 -1.54 -3.10
N GLU A 442 -19.07 -0.70 -2.07
CA GLU A 442 -18.13 0.44 -2.05
C GLU A 442 -16.85 0.10 -1.25
N ASN A 443 -16.69 -1.15 -0.79
CA ASN A 443 -15.50 -1.58 -0.07
C ASN A 443 -14.33 -1.89 -1.02
N ALA A 444 -13.51 -0.89 -1.28
CA ALA A 444 -12.39 -1.04 -2.20
C ALA A 444 -11.31 -2.04 -1.77
N ARG A 445 -11.20 -2.41 -0.48
CA ARG A 445 -10.31 -3.53 -0.09
C ARG A 445 -10.78 -4.83 -0.72
N TYR A 446 -12.09 -5.09 -0.64
CA TYR A 446 -12.70 -6.28 -1.22
C TYR A 446 -12.61 -6.25 -2.75
N LEU A 447 -12.89 -5.09 -3.37
CA LEU A 447 -12.79 -4.91 -4.82
C LEU A 447 -11.36 -5.06 -5.36
N ARG A 448 -10.35 -4.49 -4.69
CA ARG A 448 -8.93 -4.52 -5.08
C ARG A 448 -8.35 -5.94 -4.99
N LEU A 449 -8.62 -6.65 -3.90
CA LEU A 449 -8.20 -8.04 -3.76
C LEU A 449 -8.95 -8.94 -4.77
N LEU A 450 -10.25 -8.73 -4.98
CA LEU A 450 -11.01 -9.46 -6.00
C LEU A 450 -10.45 -9.23 -7.41
N LEU A 451 -10.11 -7.98 -7.75
CA LEU A 451 -9.50 -7.60 -9.02
C LEU A 451 -8.13 -8.28 -9.24
N SER A 452 -7.31 -8.37 -8.19
CA SER A 452 -6.04 -9.13 -8.22
C SER A 452 -6.27 -10.64 -8.39
N VAL A 453 -7.25 -11.22 -7.69
CA VAL A 453 -7.64 -12.62 -7.86
C VAL A 453 -8.15 -12.91 -9.28
N GLN A 454 -8.95 -12.04 -9.89
CA GLN A 454 -9.38 -12.24 -11.29
C GLN A 454 -8.20 -12.13 -12.29
N ARG A 455 -7.16 -11.31 -12.01
CA ARG A 455 -5.91 -11.27 -12.79
C ARG A 455 -5.18 -12.61 -12.74
N ASP A 456 -4.99 -13.18 -11.56
CA ASP A 456 -4.17 -14.39 -11.41
C ASP A 456 -4.93 -15.64 -11.91
N ARG A 457 -6.27 -15.62 -11.87
CA ARG A 457 -7.11 -16.61 -12.60
C ARG A 457 -6.97 -16.47 -14.12
N ALA A 458 -6.74 -15.26 -14.65
CA ALA A 458 -6.46 -15.05 -16.07
C ALA A 458 -5.05 -15.54 -16.46
N GLU A 459 -4.05 -15.38 -15.58
CA GLU A 459 -2.71 -15.95 -15.74
C GLU A 459 -2.74 -17.48 -15.80
N LEU A 460 -3.38 -18.15 -14.84
CA LEU A 460 -3.57 -19.61 -14.90
C LEU A 460 -4.31 -20.05 -16.17
N SER A 461 -5.38 -19.33 -16.55
CA SER A 461 -6.12 -19.62 -17.78
C SER A 461 -5.28 -19.44 -19.06
N LEU A 462 -4.19 -18.66 -19.00
CA LEU A 462 -3.24 -18.53 -20.11
C LEU A 462 -2.25 -19.69 -20.15
N PHE A 463 -1.76 -20.17 -18.99
CA PHE A 463 -0.94 -21.38 -18.90
C PHE A 463 -1.69 -22.62 -19.40
N ASP A 464 -2.98 -22.75 -19.06
CA ASP A 464 -3.87 -23.80 -19.58
C ASP A 464 -4.23 -23.63 -21.07
N THR A 465 -3.64 -22.65 -21.77
CA THR A 465 -3.93 -22.23 -23.17
C THR A 465 -5.38 -21.79 -23.43
N ALA A 466 -6.19 -21.59 -22.38
CA ALA A 466 -7.59 -21.22 -22.44
C ALA A 466 -7.79 -19.70 -22.68
N LEU A 467 -7.26 -19.18 -23.79
CA LEU A 467 -7.20 -17.75 -24.14
C LEU A 467 -8.53 -16.99 -23.95
N ILE A 468 -9.65 -17.61 -24.33
CA ILE A 468 -11.00 -16.99 -24.17
C ILE A 468 -11.35 -16.83 -22.68
N ARG A 469 -11.00 -17.79 -21.82
CA ARG A 469 -11.20 -17.70 -20.37
C ARG A 469 -10.29 -16.62 -19.76
N ALA A 470 -9.03 -16.55 -20.19
CA ALA A 470 -8.09 -15.51 -19.78
C ALA A 470 -8.60 -14.10 -20.13
N GLN A 471 -9.07 -13.88 -21.36
CA GLN A 471 -9.62 -12.61 -21.81
C GLN A 471 -10.90 -12.22 -21.04
N LEU A 472 -11.83 -13.15 -20.82
CA LEU A 472 -13.06 -12.88 -20.05
C LEU A 472 -12.77 -12.47 -18.59
N LEU A 473 -11.72 -13.06 -17.99
CA LEU A 473 -11.28 -12.75 -16.63
C LEU A 473 -10.55 -11.41 -16.55
N ILE A 474 -9.66 -11.09 -17.50
CA ILE A 474 -8.98 -9.78 -17.55
C ILE A 474 -9.98 -8.65 -17.74
N ASP A 475 -11.02 -8.84 -18.56
CA ASP A 475 -12.10 -7.87 -18.73
C ASP A 475 -13.05 -7.80 -17.53
N ARG A 476 -13.16 -8.87 -16.71
CA ARG A 476 -13.86 -8.79 -15.42
C ARG A 476 -13.08 -7.94 -14.42
N ALA A 477 -11.77 -8.14 -14.32
CA ALA A 477 -10.89 -7.32 -13.48
C ALA A 477 -10.94 -5.83 -13.88
N ARG A 478 -10.82 -5.53 -15.18
CA ARG A 478 -10.95 -4.17 -15.75
C ARG A 478 -12.28 -3.49 -15.41
N ARG A 479 -13.38 -4.25 -15.22
CA ARG A 479 -14.70 -3.72 -14.79
C ARG A 479 -14.79 -3.46 -13.28
N LEU A 480 -14.14 -4.27 -12.45
CA LEU A 480 -14.08 -4.04 -10.99
C LEU A 480 -13.29 -2.76 -10.64
N ARG A 481 -12.37 -2.35 -11.52
CA ARG A 481 -11.56 -1.11 -11.44
C ARG A 481 -12.37 0.21 -11.51
N VAL A 482 -13.71 0.14 -11.60
CA VAL A 482 -14.60 1.30 -11.83
C VAL A 482 -15.32 1.78 -10.56
N SER A 483 -15.36 0.96 -9.51
CA SER A 483 -15.96 1.29 -8.20
C SER A 483 -14.98 2.08 -7.30
N ARG A 484 -15.53 2.92 -6.41
CA ARG A 484 -14.78 3.90 -5.60
C ARG A 484 -14.04 3.25 -4.42
N ASP A 485 -12.93 3.88 -4.01
CA ASP A 485 -12.30 3.68 -2.72
C ASP A 485 -12.59 4.88 -1.79
N PRO A 486 -13.36 4.72 -0.70
CA PRO A 486 -13.58 5.78 0.28
C PRO A 486 -12.35 6.11 1.13
N GLN A 487 -11.34 5.25 1.12
CA GLN A 487 -10.34 5.12 2.18
C GLN A 487 -8.98 5.74 1.81
N GLY A 488 -8.92 6.53 0.74
CA GLY A 488 -7.84 7.49 0.54
C GLY A 488 -6.56 6.93 -0.06
N GLY A 489 -6.55 6.82 -1.40
CA GLY A 489 -5.67 7.65 -2.25
C GLY A 489 -4.16 7.42 -2.27
N TYR A 490 -3.55 6.95 -1.19
CA TYR A 490 -2.27 6.28 -1.28
C TYR A 490 -2.70 4.93 -2.05
N ASP A 491 -2.76 4.81 -3.42
CA ASP A 491 -3.77 3.91 -4.09
C ASP A 491 -3.44 3.12 -5.40
N GLY A 492 -3.35 1.80 -5.26
CA GLY A 492 -3.61 0.72 -6.25
C GLY A 492 -2.59 0.44 -7.36
N ARG A 493 -2.27 1.43 -8.22
CA ARG A 493 -2.39 1.15 -9.66
C ARG A 493 -1.15 1.04 -10.56
N VAL A 494 0.08 1.47 -10.22
CA VAL A 494 1.19 1.47 -11.22
C VAL A 494 1.69 0.04 -11.56
N LEU A 495 2.22 -0.66 -10.55
CA LEU A 495 2.66 -2.07 -10.70
C LEU A 495 1.49 -2.98 -11.09
N GLU A 496 0.28 -2.69 -10.58
CA GLU A 496 -0.96 -3.38 -10.93
C GLU A 496 -1.31 -3.21 -12.41
N ASN A 497 -1.40 -1.98 -12.94
CA ASN A 497 -1.69 -1.73 -14.35
C ASN A 497 -0.59 -2.31 -15.26
N ALA A 498 0.69 -2.18 -14.90
CA ALA A 498 1.77 -2.80 -15.66
C ALA A 498 1.63 -4.33 -15.70
N SER A 499 1.24 -4.96 -14.58
CA SER A 499 0.92 -6.39 -14.51
C SER A 499 -0.31 -6.76 -15.36
N PHE A 500 -1.34 -5.90 -15.43
CA PHE A 500 -2.47 -6.08 -16.35
C PHE A 500 -2.07 -5.92 -17.82
N ASP A 501 -1.21 -4.97 -18.16
CA ASP A 501 -0.76 -4.73 -19.53
C ASP A 501 0.19 -5.84 -20.00
N ILE A 502 1.09 -6.32 -19.12
CA ILE A 502 1.91 -7.52 -19.37
C ILE A 502 1.00 -8.73 -19.67
N LEU A 503 0.02 -9.01 -18.81
CA LEU A 503 -0.85 -10.17 -19.01
C LEU A 503 -1.76 -10.01 -20.25
N SER A 504 -2.24 -8.79 -20.53
CA SER A 504 -2.97 -8.47 -21.76
C SER A 504 -2.09 -8.72 -23.00
N GLY A 505 -0.82 -8.32 -22.95
CA GLY A 505 0.14 -8.53 -24.02
C GLY A 505 0.57 -9.98 -24.18
N GLN A 506 0.65 -10.77 -23.10
CA GLN A 506 0.90 -12.21 -23.19
C GLN A 506 -0.30 -12.97 -23.78
N ILE A 507 -1.54 -12.58 -23.45
CA ILE A 507 -2.75 -13.08 -24.13
C ILE A 507 -2.70 -12.72 -25.62
N ALA A 508 -2.31 -11.49 -25.98
CA ALA A 508 -2.14 -11.08 -27.38
C ALA A 508 -1.03 -11.86 -28.10
N LEU A 509 0.11 -12.10 -27.46
CA LEU A 509 1.23 -12.88 -28.00
C LEU A 509 0.79 -14.31 -28.32
N ALA A 510 0.10 -14.98 -27.39
CA ALA A 510 -0.44 -16.32 -27.58
C ALA A 510 -1.60 -16.39 -28.60
N ALA A 511 -2.31 -15.27 -28.82
CA ALA A 511 -3.27 -15.10 -29.91
C ALA A 511 -2.62 -14.77 -31.27
N ASN A 512 -1.28 -14.64 -31.33
CA ASN A 512 -0.48 -14.20 -32.49
C ASN A 512 -0.72 -12.72 -32.91
N ALA A 513 -1.31 -11.91 -32.02
CA ALA A 513 -1.46 -10.46 -32.19
C ALA A 513 -0.20 -9.73 -31.71
N TYR A 514 0.91 -9.95 -32.43
CA TYR A 514 2.25 -9.55 -31.97
C TYR A 514 2.43 -8.02 -31.82
N ASP A 515 1.79 -7.20 -32.66
CA ASP A 515 1.81 -5.74 -32.51
C ASP A 515 1.09 -5.29 -31.22
N ASP A 516 -0.07 -5.88 -30.90
CA ASP A 516 -0.80 -5.60 -29.65
C ASP A 516 0.00 -6.09 -28.42
N ALA A 517 0.72 -7.21 -28.55
CA ALA A 517 1.64 -7.70 -27.52
C ALA A 517 2.80 -6.72 -27.28
N ALA A 518 3.42 -6.22 -28.35
CA ALA A 518 4.50 -5.24 -28.29
C ALA A 518 4.04 -3.89 -27.73
N VAL A 519 2.84 -3.42 -28.11
CA VAL A 519 2.22 -2.19 -27.57
C VAL A 519 1.92 -2.35 -26.08
N SER A 520 1.32 -3.47 -25.67
CA SER A 520 1.00 -3.73 -24.26
C SER A 520 2.27 -3.84 -23.40
N ALA A 521 3.32 -4.48 -23.91
CA ALA A 521 4.63 -4.53 -23.26
C ALA A 521 5.31 -3.14 -23.19
N ALA A 522 5.18 -2.31 -24.23
CA ALA A 522 5.69 -0.95 -24.22
C ALA A 522 4.93 -0.05 -23.22
N ASN A 523 3.61 -0.21 -23.10
CA ASN A 523 2.79 0.48 -22.10
C ASN A 523 3.22 0.10 -20.68
N ALA A 524 3.43 -1.21 -20.42
CA ALA A 524 3.93 -1.69 -19.14
C ALA A 524 5.31 -1.10 -18.81
N LEU A 525 6.27 -1.14 -19.74
CA LEU A 525 7.62 -0.57 -19.54
C LEU A 525 7.57 0.95 -19.31
N ALA A 526 6.76 1.69 -20.08
CA ALA A 526 6.59 3.13 -19.89
C ALA A 526 5.93 3.46 -18.53
N GLY A 527 5.00 2.64 -18.06
CA GLY A 527 4.41 2.75 -16.72
C GLY A 527 5.38 2.40 -15.59
N LEU A 528 6.28 1.44 -15.80
CA LEU A 528 7.26 0.96 -14.82
C LEU A 528 8.50 1.85 -14.72
N THR A 529 8.81 2.66 -15.73
CA THR A 529 10.05 3.46 -15.79
C THR A 529 10.32 4.28 -14.50
N PRO A 530 9.35 5.02 -13.92
CA PRO A 530 9.59 5.76 -12.68
C PRO A 530 9.76 4.86 -11.44
N GLU A 531 9.13 3.69 -11.43
CA GLU A 531 9.25 2.73 -10.33
C GLU A 531 10.64 2.04 -10.35
N LEU A 532 11.23 1.86 -11.55
CA LEU A 532 12.62 1.41 -11.76
C LEU A 532 13.63 2.46 -11.30
N GLU A 533 13.45 3.73 -11.69
CA GLU A 533 14.31 4.84 -11.28
C GLU A 533 14.31 5.05 -9.76
N SER A 534 13.20 4.69 -9.08
CA SER A 534 13.10 4.66 -7.62
C SER A 534 13.64 3.38 -6.94
N GLY A 535 14.22 2.45 -7.70
CA GLY A 535 14.91 1.26 -7.18
C GLY A 535 14.00 0.15 -6.64
N ARG A 536 12.69 0.14 -6.92
CA ARG A 536 11.75 -0.85 -6.37
C ARG A 536 11.96 -2.25 -6.95
N ALA A 537 12.18 -3.26 -6.10
CA ALA A 537 12.39 -4.66 -6.52
C ALA A 537 11.25 -5.21 -7.39
N ASN A 538 9.99 -5.03 -6.96
CA ASN A 538 8.80 -5.44 -7.72
C ASN A 538 8.69 -4.76 -9.11
N ALA A 539 9.29 -3.58 -9.29
CA ALA A 539 9.33 -2.92 -10.60
C ALA A 539 10.35 -3.58 -11.54
N ARG A 540 11.55 -3.95 -11.04
CA ARG A 540 12.56 -4.70 -11.81
C ARG A 540 11.98 -6.03 -12.34
N LEU A 541 11.31 -6.79 -11.48
CA LEU A 541 10.64 -8.06 -11.84
C LEU A 541 9.62 -7.88 -12.97
N LEU A 542 8.68 -6.91 -12.84
CA LEU A 542 7.68 -6.65 -13.88
C LEU A 542 8.33 -6.12 -15.17
N ALA A 543 9.40 -5.34 -15.07
CA ALA A 543 10.10 -4.80 -16.24
C ALA A 543 10.85 -5.88 -17.02
N LEU A 544 11.57 -6.79 -16.35
CA LEU A 544 12.17 -7.96 -17.02
C LEU A 544 11.11 -8.78 -17.77
N ARG A 545 9.96 -9.04 -17.14
CA ARG A 545 8.84 -9.76 -17.76
C ARG A 545 8.26 -9.01 -18.96
N ALA A 546 8.15 -7.68 -18.90
CA ALA A 546 7.72 -6.86 -20.04
C ALA A 546 8.79 -6.77 -21.16
N HIS A 547 10.08 -6.76 -20.83
CA HIS A 547 11.16 -6.84 -21.80
C HIS A 547 11.19 -8.18 -22.54
N LEU A 548 11.02 -9.30 -21.84
CA LEU A 548 10.91 -10.64 -22.45
C LEU A 548 9.69 -10.71 -23.39
N LEU A 549 8.53 -10.24 -22.94
CA LEU A 549 7.32 -10.15 -23.78
C LEU A 549 7.53 -9.29 -25.05
N ARG A 550 8.19 -8.13 -24.92
CA ARG A 550 8.51 -7.24 -26.05
C ARG A 550 9.56 -7.85 -26.98
N HIS A 551 10.53 -8.59 -26.43
CA HIS A 551 11.51 -9.34 -27.21
C HIS A 551 10.82 -10.39 -28.08
N ASP A 552 9.97 -11.23 -27.50
CA ASP A 552 9.32 -12.35 -28.21
C ASP A 552 8.37 -11.82 -29.30
N ALA A 553 7.63 -10.74 -29.02
CA ALA A 553 6.83 -10.04 -30.02
C ALA A 553 7.69 -9.45 -31.16
N PHE A 554 8.85 -8.86 -30.84
CA PHE A 554 9.78 -8.33 -31.84
C PHE A 554 10.42 -9.43 -32.70
N VAL A 555 10.79 -10.57 -32.12
CA VAL A 555 11.29 -11.74 -32.87
C VAL A 555 10.21 -12.28 -33.81
N ALA A 556 8.97 -12.45 -33.33
CA ALA A 556 7.85 -12.92 -34.14
C ALA A 556 7.50 -11.96 -35.31
N LEU A 557 7.73 -10.66 -35.13
CA LEU A 557 7.57 -9.62 -36.16
C LEU A 557 8.83 -9.41 -37.04
N GLY A 558 9.91 -10.18 -36.84
CA GLY A 558 11.16 -10.06 -37.61
C GLY A 558 11.89 -8.71 -37.41
N ARG A 559 11.75 -8.11 -36.22
CA ARG A 559 12.18 -6.73 -35.94
C ARG A 559 13.66 -6.66 -35.55
N PRO A 560 14.51 -5.89 -36.27
CA PRO A 560 15.93 -5.77 -35.96
C PRO A 560 16.22 -5.12 -34.59
N GLU A 561 15.21 -4.54 -33.93
CA GLU A 561 15.32 -4.00 -32.58
C GLU A 561 15.39 -5.08 -31.47
N ALA A 562 15.11 -6.36 -31.74
CA ALA A 562 15.06 -7.41 -30.71
C ALA A 562 16.36 -7.54 -29.86
N PRO A 563 17.59 -7.53 -30.43
CA PRO A 563 18.84 -7.54 -29.66
C PRO A 563 19.13 -6.24 -28.90
N ARG A 564 18.30 -5.19 -29.06
CA ARG A 564 18.31 -4.01 -28.19
C ARG A 564 17.46 -4.25 -26.94
N VAL A 565 16.32 -4.95 -27.07
CA VAL A 565 15.43 -5.28 -25.94
C VAL A 565 16.13 -6.17 -24.92
N LEU A 566 16.93 -7.16 -25.35
CA LEU A 566 17.71 -7.99 -24.44
C LEU A 566 18.81 -7.22 -23.69
N ARG A 567 19.45 -6.23 -24.33
CA ARG A 567 20.43 -5.37 -23.64
C ARG A 567 19.79 -4.38 -22.67
N GLU A 568 18.59 -3.89 -22.99
CA GLU A 568 17.76 -3.16 -22.02
C GLU A 568 17.42 -4.07 -20.82
N ALA A 569 17.03 -5.34 -21.05
CA ALA A 569 16.75 -6.30 -19.98
C ALA A 569 17.97 -6.63 -19.11
N LEU A 570 19.13 -6.93 -19.72
CA LEU A 570 20.39 -7.18 -19.00
C LEU A 570 20.77 -6.00 -18.09
N SER A 571 20.51 -4.76 -18.50
CA SER A 571 20.80 -3.58 -17.66
C SER A 571 19.91 -3.43 -16.42
N LEU A 572 18.89 -4.27 -16.24
CA LEU A 572 18.08 -4.39 -15.03
C LEU A 572 18.51 -5.57 -14.13
N ILE A 573 19.49 -6.36 -14.58
CA ILE A 573 20.06 -7.50 -13.86
C ILE A 573 21.35 -7.03 -13.20
N GLU A 574 21.18 -6.42 -12.04
CA GLU A 574 22.27 -6.06 -11.11
C GLU A 574 22.73 -7.33 -10.35
N ASP A 575 23.57 -7.20 -9.31
CA ASP A 575 24.32 -8.32 -8.69
C ASP A 575 23.45 -9.51 -8.22
N MET A 576 23.32 -10.53 -9.09
CA MET A 576 22.47 -11.70 -8.90
C MET A 576 22.98 -12.68 -7.82
N ASP A 577 24.23 -12.57 -7.36
CA ASP A 577 24.74 -13.39 -6.26
C ASP A 577 24.08 -12.99 -4.92
N SER A 578 23.47 -11.79 -4.85
CA SER A 578 22.70 -11.31 -3.70
C SER A 578 21.19 -11.64 -3.76
N VAL A 579 20.62 -11.77 -4.98
CA VAL A 579 19.17 -11.79 -5.20
C VAL A 579 18.56 -13.14 -4.83
N ARG A 580 17.76 -13.18 -3.76
CA ARG A 580 17.10 -14.43 -3.29
C ARG A 580 15.79 -14.76 -4.00
N ASP A 581 15.01 -13.76 -4.43
CA ASP A 581 13.68 -13.98 -5.05
C ASP A 581 13.74 -14.85 -6.32
N LEU A 582 12.99 -15.97 -6.29
CA LEU A 582 13.02 -16.98 -7.35
C LEU A 582 12.43 -16.48 -8.67
N ARG A 583 11.47 -15.55 -8.65
CA ARG A 583 10.87 -15.01 -9.89
C ARG A 583 11.83 -14.06 -10.61
N MET A 584 12.59 -13.28 -9.86
CA MET A 584 13.66 -12.43 -10.40
C MET A 584 14.79 -13.28 -10.99
N ARG A 585 15.23 -14.32 -10.26
CA ARG A 585 16.23 -15.31 -10.74
C ARG A 585 15.76 -16.06 -12.00
N ASP A 586 14.50 -16.45 -12.06
CA ASP A 586 13.85 -17.05 -13.24
C ASP A 586 13.95 -16.12 -14.45
N LEU A 587 13.39 -14.92 -14.36
CA LEU A 587 13.39 -13.97 -15.47
C LEU A 587 14.82 -13.60 -15.91
N ALA A 588 15.76 -13.47 -14.96
CA ALA A 588 17.17 -13.28 -15.26
C ALA A 588 17.79 -14.46 -16.02
N SER A 589 17.50 -15.71 -15.62
CA SER A 589 17.99 -16.92 -16.30
C SER A 589 17.57 -16.96 -17.78
N ARG A 590 16.32 -16.55 -18.08
CA ARG A 590 15.80 -16.49 -19.46
C ARG A 590 16.48 -15.38 -20.27
N VAL A 591 16.70 -14.21 -19.67
CA VAL A 591 17.39 -13.08 -20.32
C VAL A 591 18.85 -13.45 -20.65
N TYR A 592 19.59 -14.04 -19.71
CA TYR A 592 20.96 -14.50 -19.96
C TYR A 592 21.01 -15.56 -21.07
N TRP A 593 20.09 -16.54 -21.08
CA TRP A 593 20.03 -17.58 -22.11
C TRP A 593 19.83 -17.01 -23.52
N LEU A 594 18.90 -16.05 -23.64
CA LEU A 594 18.59 -15.33 -24.89
C LEU A 594 19.73 -14.39 -25.33
N ALA A 595 20.46 -13.81 -24.38
CA ALA A 595 21.65 -12.99 -24.65
C ALA A 595 22.88 -13.82 -25.08
N GLY A 596 22.90 -15.13 -24.79
CA GLY A 596 24.03 -16.03 -25.05
C GLY A 596 24.95 -16.26 -23.85
N GLU A 597 24.62 -15.71 -22.68
CA GLU A 597 25.33 -15.91 -21.40
C GLU A 597 24.91 -17.25 -20.77
N ARG A 598 25.32 -18.34 -21.43
CA ARG A 598 24.81 -19.69 -21.18
C ARG A 598 25.18 -20.26 -19.80
N ASP A 599 26.37 -19.98 -19.31
CA ASP A 599 26.83 -20.50 -18.01
C ASP A 599 26.06 -19.83 -16.85
N GLN A 600 25.88 -18.51 -16.90
CA GLN A 600 25.04 -17.72 -15.97
C GLN A 600 23.58 -18.23 -15.98
N ALA A 601 23.03 -18.43 -17.18
CA ALA A 601 21.65 -18.90 -17.34
C ALA A 601 21.42 -20.30 -16.73
N LEU A 602 22.35 -21.23 -16.98
CA LEU A 602 22.29 -22.60 -16.46
C LEU A 602 22.58 -22.68 -14.94
N ALA A 603 23.43 -21.81 -14.41
CA ALA A 603 23.66 -21.70 -12.96
C ALA A 603 22.38 -21.23 -12.24
N LEU A 604 21.71 -20.19 -12.75
CA LEU A 604 20.42 -19.75 -12.20
C LEU A 604 19.32 -20.80 -12.36
N ARG A 605 19.22 -21.46 -13.53
CA ARG A 605 18.28 -22.57 -13.77
C ARG A 605 18.46 -23.69 -12.74
N THR A 606 19.69 -24.18 -12.56
CA THR A 606 19.99 -25.26 -11.59
C THR A 606 19.53 -24.86 -10.18
N GLY A 607 19.85 -23.65 -9.72
CA GLY A 607 19.42 -23.17 -8.40
C GLY A 607 17.92 -22.96 -8.24
N LEU A 608 17.16 -22.80 -9.33
CA LEU A 608 15.70 -22.74 -9.34
C LEU A 608 15.09 -24.15 -9.27
N GLU A 609 15.62 -25.08 -10.06
CA GLU A 609 15.21 -26.49 -10.05
C GLU A 609 15.51 -27.14 -8.69
N GLU A 610 16.66 -26.84 -8.06
CA GLU A 610 17.02 -27.26 -6.70
C GLU A 610 16.11 -26.65 -5.61
N ALA A 611 15.62 -25.42 -5.81
CA ALA A 611 14.64 -24.77 -4.93
C ALA A 611 13.18 -25.24 -5.16
N GLY A 612 12.95 -26.18 -6.09
CA GLY A 612 11.61 -26.68 -6.43
C GLY A 612 10.75 -25.69 -7.21
N TYR A 613 11.35 -24.66 -7.82
CA TYR A 613 10.64 -23.71 -8.67
C TYR A 613 10.29 -24.36 -10.02
N ALA A 614 8.99 -24.52 -10.28
CA ALA A 614 8.45 -25.25 -11.43
C ALA A 614 7.33 -24.47 -12.14
N ARG A 615 7.41 -23.13 -12.08
CA ARG A 615 6.41 -22.22 -12.67
C ARG A 615 6.15 -22.56 -14.15
N PRO A 616 4.89 -22.64 -14.63
CA PRO A 616 4.60 -23.17 -15.97
C PRO A 616 5.33 -22.48 -17.13
N ASP A 617 5.47 -21.15 -17.08
CA ASP A 617 6.16 -20.39 -18.13
C ASP A 617 7.70 -20.46 -18.07
N PHE A 618 8.27 -20.86 -16.93
CA PHE A 618 9.68 -21.22 -16.78
C PHE A 618 9.95 -22.61 -17.37
N VAL A 619 9.13 -23.61 -17.00
CA VAL A 619 9.26 -24.98 -17.52
C VAL A 619 9.13 -24.99 -19.05
N TYR A 620 8.07 -24.36 -19.59
CA TYR A 620 7.86 -24.27 -21.05
C TYR A 620 9.01 -23.58 -21.80
N PHE A 621 9.62 -22.53 -21.21
CA PHE A 621 10.77 -21.86 -21.82
C PHE A 621 11.98 -22.78 -21.92
N TRP A 622 12.25 -23.57 -20.88
CA TRP A 622 13.39 -24.48 -20.83
C TRP A 622 13.17 -25.75 -21.66
N GLU A 623 11.98 -26.35 -21.64
CA GLU A 623 11.63 -27.47 -22.55
C GLU A 623 11.81 -27.10 -24.03
N ARG A 624 11.38 -25.88 -24.43
CA ARG A 624 11.58 -25.35 -25.79
C ARG A 624 13.06 -25.07 -26.10
N SER A 625 13.83 -24.68 -25.10
CA SER A 625 15.25 -24.33 -25.24
C SER A 625 16.17 -25.54 -25.34
N ASP A 626 15.81 -26.64 -24.66
CA ASP A 626 16.53 -27.92 -24.69
C ASP A 626 16.16 -28.77 -25.93
N ALA A 627 15.15 -28.36 -26.70
CA ALA A 627 14.68 -29.08 -27.88
C ALA A 627 15.73 -29.12 -29.02
N PRO A 628 15.96 -30.29 -29.67
CA PRO A 628 17.10 -30.50 -30.57
C PRO A 628 17.08 -29.67 -31.87
N GLU A 629 15.91 -29.20 -32.31
CA GLU A 629 15.82 -28.33 -33.50
C GLU A 629 16.37 -26.91 -33.20
N THR A 630 16.16 -26.40 -31.98
CA THR A 630 16.61 -25.07 -31.53
C THR A 630 18.14 -24.96 -31.47
N VAL A 631 18.81 -26.08 -31.17
CA VAL A 631 20.29 -26.18 -31.17
C VAL A 631 20.87 -26.13 -32.60
N SER A 632 20.10 -26.55 -33.61
CA SER A 632 20.54 -26.57 -35.01
C SER A 632 20.56 -25.18 -35.64
N THR A 633 19.54 -24.36 -35.39
CA THR A 633 19.38 -23.05 -36.03
C THR A 633 20.35 -21.99 -35.49
N LEU A 634 20.55 -21.91 -34.17
CA LEU A 634 21.44 -20.91 -33.56
C LEU A 634 22.93 -21.10 -33.93
N ASN A 635 23.35 -22.34 -34.17
CA ASN A 635 24.72 -22.62 -34.63
C ASN A 635 25.00 -22.13 -36.07
N ALA A 636 23.97 -21.98 -36.90
CA ALA A 636 24.12 -21.44 -38.25
C ALA A 636 24.46 -19.94 -38.22
N GLU A 637 23.77 -19.15 -37.40
CA GLU A 637 23.98 -17.70 -37.30
C GLU A 637 25.37 -17.33 -36.74
N SER A 638 25.90 -18.13 -35.82
CA SER A 638 27.26 -17.98 -35.26
C SER A 638 28.39 -18.11 -36.30
N THR A 639 28.12 -18.77 -37.44
CA THR A 639 29.14 -19.04 -38.48
C THR A 639 29.03 -18.16 -39.72
N GLY A 640 28.01 -17.29 -39.80
CA GLY A 640 27.66 -16.49 -40.99
C GLY A 640 28.57 -15.30 -41.32
N ASN A 641 29.82 -15.26 -40.86
CA ASN A 641 30.71 -14.10 -41.01
C ASN A 641 32.11 -14.50 -41.53
N GLY A 642 32.16 -15.00 -42.77
CA GLY A 642 33.39 -15.49 -43.40
C GLY A 642 33.18 -15.92 -44.86
N GLY A 643 32.99 -14.96 -45.77
CA GLY A 643 32.83 -15.17 -47.22
C GLY A 643 32.93 -13.89 -48.02
#